data_AF-A0A412G641-F1
#
_entry.id   AF-A0A412G641-F1
#
_cell.length_a   1.000
_cell.length_b   1.000
_cell.length_c   1.000
_cell.angle_alpha   90.00
_cell.angle_beta   90.00
_cell.angle_gamma   90.00
#
_symmetry.space_group_name_H-M   'P 1'
#
loop_
_entity.id
_entity.type
_entity.pdbx_description
1 polymer ?
#
loop_
_entity_poly.entity_id
_entity_poly.type
_entity_poly.pdbx_seq_one_letter_code
_entity_poly.pdbx_strand_id
1 'polypeptide(L)'
;MAARSELISDAKTFTMNLSEFPLAFRRSKMRKQGKKWAVFLLCCLLLPVTPVKAETTVIEVVDYRDGQETVLQTFSTVKSAADYYAKHRDDASVANLGVRQDGKLIALDQGIVFFASEGCKVNTEYKDADTGNDGYLNGCYGADGAALDTDFTRMQVDFKISGVRGRVKLAEVTLVPLDQAGNLSSYTIRDGRLYHQIRQSQSSSRYATMIDLGPVPAYLSSAAQLYSYDGHYFYEDPAVMLQDYRKGSTASSVNPAEPFYFYYQYLSHRSLSFYTEAELTDYFQKTLGIDQSIVSYQDRDRNSVHDTLNQSLYYGEEGAFLQAQSLYGSNALMMLALSMNESASGRSSLSFTRNNLFGHAAYDSDVEANAKRYFKLSSSILSHAKTYVSASYLNPKKFQYHGGFFGDKASGMNVSYASDPYWGEKAASYYMQLDEAMGLKDLNQLTLGIHTENTSLKILSEPAASAEVLYTTGKTAPLALVLLEKLENGEGTWYKVQSEAAVAEDFTYRFEDCIGYLPSSSFQLILNADRLNTLQLKSAVFDAGEGTFPQGGSRIEIDLLENSEPYAPEPTREGGVFVGWQENNGVYTAEYKEIQSISMISLPKQQFASGSRIDLKEGSVLVQYADGTQEEKPLTSSMVSGFDMNADGPQTVTVSVGTATTSYDIKVSEPLTQAQDALKEDLQALIDAIDPAAVTEQQKTDLIQLKQRLDTTEVSAWTIAQIRSLDALLKPLLDGQRSLILKSKDSQFAVSGLSLALPQKNPGQKKGIPDTYKLTLKETAPEAEVQAQVKTIASGNGAEIEQWFSVSGQKNYDKKLTLRTPLCVTMSLPEGWDSSKKVTVWRLEAGDVIQMPTTQSASTLTFSTEALGQFVLVSRQTVNQYEDAAPVEVMTIDQNGLDWPQLMIKALAAVIALLVLFITVLVLQRRADKKRRRALARRAKRQRASRR
;
A
#
# COMPACT_ATOMS: atom_id res chain seq x y z
N MET A 1 -45.91 -43.02 16.28
CA MET A 1 -46.93 -43.81 15.57
C MET A 1 -47.07 -43.22 14.16
N ALA A 2 -46.77 -44.04 13.14
CA ALA A 2 -47.18 -43.95 11.71
C ALA A 2 -46.99 -42.62 10.94
N ALA A 3 -46.53 -42.55 9.69
CA ALA A 3 -45.99 -43.51 8.73
C ALA A 3 -45.35 -42.73 7.55
N ARG A 4 -44.42 -43.41 6.85
CA ARG A 4 -43.99 -43.35 5.43
C ARG A 4 -44.99 -42.66 4.46
N SER A 5 -44.62 -42.00 3.33
CA SER A 5 -43.48 -42.13 2.39
C SER A 5 -43.47 -41.01 1.32
N GLU A 6 -42.27 -40.70 0.78
CA GLU A 6 -41.92 -40.38 -0.63
C GLU A 6 -42.42 -39.04 -1.27
N LEU A 7 -41.66 -38.21 -2.03
CA LEU A 7 -40.53 -38.40 -2.96
C LEU A 7 -39.62 -37.14 -3.12
N ILE A 8 -38.31 -37.40 -3.34
CA ILE A 8 -37.33 -36.80 -4.29
C ILE A 8 -37.00 -35.28 -4.25
N SER A 9 -35.79 -34.91 -3.82
CA SER A 9 -34.65 -34.50 -4.70
C SER A 9 -33.43 -34.06 -3.86
N ASP A 10 -32.34 -34.82 -3.94
CA ASP A 10 -31.05 -34.53 -3.31
C ASP A 10 -30.12 -33.78 -4.29
N ALA A 11 -29.48 -32.71 -3.80
CA ALA A 11 -28.10 -32.34 -4.15
C ALA A 11 -27.60 -31.20 -3.24
N LYS A 12 -26.98 -31.54 -2.09
CA LYS A 12 -25.98 -30.66 -1.45
C LYS A 12 -24.83 -31.48 -0.87
N THR A 13 -23.66 -31.15 -1.38
CA THR A 13 -22.31 -31.57 -1.03
C THR A 13 -21.98 -31.26 0.43
N PHE A 14 -21.31 -32.20 1.10
CA PHE A 14 -20.90 -32.13 2.50
C PHE A 14 -19.40 -31.79 2.57
N THR A 15 -19.05 -30.66 3.17
CA THR A 15 -17.70 -30.34 3.67
C THR A 15 -17.57 -30.79 5.12
N MET A 16 -16.47 -31.47 5.46
CA MET A 16 -16.07 -31.66 6.87
C MET A 16 -14.69 -31.06 7.13
N ASN A 17 -14.66 -30.30 8.20
CA ASN A 17 -13.56 -29.56 8.80
C ASN A 17 -12.82 -30.49 9.78
N LEU A 18 -11.49 -30.41 9.84
CA LEU A 18 -10.64 -31.19 10.75
C LEU A 18 -9.97 -30.23 11.74
N SER A 19 -10.42 -30.28 12.98
CA SER A 19 -9.78 -29.62 14.13
C SER A 19 -9.57 -30.64 15.26
N GLU A 20 -8.37 -30.58 15.86
CA GLU A 20 -8.03 -30.94 17.24
C GLU A 20 -7.67 -32.41 17.65
N PHE A 21 -6.34 -32.61 17.82
CA PHE A 21 -5.61 -33.23 18.98
C PHE A 21 -5.81 -34.75 19.34
N PRO A 22 -4.93 -35.40 20.15
CA PRO A 22 -3.49 -35.69 20.00
C PRO A 22 -3.09 -37.18 20.25
N LEU A 23 -1.79 -37.46 20.05
CA LEU A 23 -0.93 -38.59 20.49
C LEU A 23 -1.47 -39.64 21.51
N ALA A 24 -1.38 -40.95 21.17
CA ALA A 24 -0.98 -42.00 22.11
C ALA A 24 -0.53 -43.34 21.47
N PHE A 25 0.63 -43.79 21.95
CA PHE A 25 1.42 -45.03 21.82
C PHE A 25 0.77 -46.43 21.60
N ARG A 26 1.54 -47.25 20.84
CA ARG A 26 1.98 -48.68 21.05
C ARG A 26 1.21 -49.89 20.47
N ARG A 27 1.96 -50.67 19.64
CA ARG A 27 2.16 -52.15 19.55
C ARG A 27 0.89 -53.02 19.27
N SER A 28 0.88 -54.12 18.50
CA SER A 28 1.88 -55.03 17.92
C SER A 28 1.21 -56.09 17.01
N LYS A 29 1.94 -56.55 15.99
CA LYS A 29 2.04 -57.90 15.35
C LYS A 29 0.93 -58.98 15.51
N MET A 30 0.81 -59.73 14.39
CA MET A 30 0.25 -61.11 14.17
C MET A 30 -1.22 -61.17 13.75
N ARG A 31 -1.69 -62.01 12.82
CA ARG A 31 -1.11 -63.15 12.08
C ARG A 31 -1.99 -63.47 10.85
N LYS A 32 -1.36 -64.10 9.85
CA LYS A 32 -1.89 -64.66 8.60
C LYS A 32 -2.78 -65.90 8.81
N GLN A 33 -3.54 -66.21 7.74
CA GLN A 33 -4.14 -67.50 7.31
C GLN A 33 -5.44 -67.96 8.02
N GLY A 34 -6.48 -68.43 7.34
CA GLY A 34 -6.63 -68.73 5.91
C GLY A 34 -8.04 -69.22 5.55
N LYS A 35 -8.37 -69.01 4.27
CA LYS A 35 -9.28 -69.75 3.36
C LYS A 35 -10.27 -70.74 4.01
N LYS A 36 -11.56 -70.50 3.76
CA LYS A 36 -12.48 -71.41 3.03
C LYS A 36 -13.92 -70.90 3.13
N TRP A 37 -14.33 -70.00 2.25
CA TRP A 37 -15.71 -69.89 1.75
C TRP A 37 -15.62 -69.51 0.27
N ALA A 38 -15.23 -70.49 -0.55
CA ALA A 38 -15.35 -70.45 -1.99
C ALA A 38 -16.51 -71.37 -2.36
N VAL A 39 -17.71 -70.80 -2.57
CA VAL A 39 -18.79 -71.38 -3.41
C VAL A 39 -19.73 -70.27 -3.94
N PHE A 40 -19.78 -69.05 -3.38
CA PHE A 40 -20.78 -68.04 -3.80
C PHE A 40 -20.31 -66.95 -4.79
N LEU A 41 -19.07 -67.03 -5.30
CA LEU A 41 -18.47 -66.00 -6.17
C LEU A 41 -18.12 -66.54 -7.57
N LEU A 42 -18.99 -67.36 -8.14
CA LEU A 42 -18.83 -67.96 -9.47
C LEU A 42 -19.94 -67.57 -10.48
N CYS A 43 -20.77 -66.55 -10.20
CA CYS A 43 -21.84 -66.11 -11.13
C CYS A 43 -21.87 -64.61 -11.47
N CYS A 44 -20.83 -63.83 -11.16
CA CYS A 44 -20.69 -62.43 -11.64
C CYS A 44 -19.38 -62.16 -12.40
N LEU A 45 -18.64 -63.22 -12.76
CA LEU A 45 -17.59 -63.17 -13.78
C LEU A 45 -18.25 -63.42 -15.14
N LEU A 46 -18.73 -62.36 -15.79
CA LEU A 46 -18.94 -62.21 -17.25
C LEU A 46 -19.74 -60.91 -17.55
N LEU A 47 -19.31 -59.79 -16.97
CA LEU A 47 -19.53 -58.49 -17.60
C LEU A 47 -18.25 -58.16 -18.37
N PRO A 48 -18.31 -57.71 -19.64
CA PRO A 48 -17.14 -57.18 -20.28
C PRO A 48 -16.75 -55.92 -19.48
N VAL A 49 -15.68 -56.04 -18.70
CA VAL A 49 -14.91 -54.85 -18.30
C VAL A 49 -14.39 -54.31 -19.61
N THR A 50 -15.10 -53.33 -20.19
CA THR A 50 -14.46 -52.44 -21.13
C THR A 50 -13.27 -51.87 -20.38
N PRO A 51 -12.03 -52.06 -20.85
CA PRO A 51 -10.92 -51.34 -20.24
C PRO A 51 -11.32 -49.86 -20.29
N VAL A 52 -11.37 -49.20 -19.14
CA VAL A 52 -11.26 -47.75 -19.11
C VAL A 52 -9.97 -47.49 -19.87
N LYS A 53 -10.11 -46.99 -21.10
CA LYS A 53 -8.98 -46.66 -21.96
C LYS A 53 -8.19 -45.66 -21.13
N ALA A 54 -7.03 -46.06 -20.62
CA ALA A 54 -6.12 -45.12 -19.99
C ALA A 54 -5.96 -43.98 -20.99
N GLU A 55 -6.29 -42.75 -20.58
CA GLU A 55 -5.96 -41.58 -21.38
C GLU A 55 -4.48 -41.73 -21.72
N THR A 56 -4.22 -41.88 -23.01
CA THR A 56 -2.86 -42.16 -23.47
C THR A 56 -2.18 -40.81 -23.40
N THR A 57 -1.40 -40.55 -22.36
CA THR A 57 -0.63 -39.31 -22.20
C THR A 57 0.11 -39.04 -23.49
N VAL A 58 -0.21 -37.92 -24.14
CA VAL A 58 0.41 -37.52 -25.41
C VAL A 58 1.54 -36.57 -25.06
N ILE A 59 2.76 -36.92 -25.49
CA ILE A 59 3.94 -36.11 -25.22
C ILE A 59 4.54 -35.71 -26.55
N GLU A 60 4.66 -34.42 -26.78
CA GLU A 60 5.08 -33.86 -28.05
C GLU A 60 6.38 -33.08 -27.86
N VAL A 61 7.34 -33.31 -28.75
CA VAL A 61 8.48 -32.42 -28.90
C VAL A 61 8.15 -31.43 -30.01
N VAL A 62 8.28 -30.15 -29.68
CA VAL A 62 7.86 -29.02 -30.51
C VAL A 62 9.04 -28.08 -30.77
N ASP A 63 9.07 -27.46 -31.94
CA ASP A 63 9.99 -26.35 -32.27
C ASP A 63 9.18 -25.05 -32.37
N TYR A 64 9.62 -24.01 -31.64
CA TYR A 64 9.04 -22.67 -31.70
C TYR A 64 9.89 -21.78 -32.61
N ARG A 65 9.26 -21.23 -33.66
CA ARG A 65 9.91 -20.39 -34.66
C ARG A 65 9.01 -19.24 -35.07
N ASP A 66 9.48 -18.01 -34.88
CA ASP A 66 8.79 -16.78 -35.29
C ASP A 66 7.32 -16.73 -34.82
N GLY A 67 7.05 -17.13 -33.56
CA GLY A 67 5.71 -17.19 -32.98
C GLY A 67 4.84 -18.35 -33.48
N GLN A 68 5.37 -19.24 -34.32
CA GLN A 68 4.70 -20.47 -34.77
C GLN A 68 5.27 -21.70 -34.09
N GLU A 69 4.40 -22.69 -33.87
CA GLU A 69 4.76 -23.97 -33.28
C GLU A 69 4.69 -25.08 -34.32
N THR A 70 5.71 -25.94 -34.36
CA THR A 70 5.73 -27.16 -35.18
C THR A 70 5.98 -28.38 -34.31
N VAL A 71 5.07 -29.37 -34.32
CA VAL A 71 5.30 -30.67 -33.68
C VAL A 71 6.31 -31.47 -34.50
N LEU A 72 7.48 -31.74 -33.93
CA LEU A 72 8.54 -32.51 -34.58
C LEU A 72 8.34 -34.01 -34.40
N GLN A 73 7.91 -34.43 -33.20
CA GLN A 73 7.77 -35.84 -32.86
C GLN A 73 6.81 -36.04 -31.68
N THR A 74 6.09 -37.17 -31.67
CA THR A 74 5.21 -37.57 -30.56
C THR A 74 5.71 -38.85 -29.90
N PHE A 75 5.62 -38.90 -28.58
CA PHE A 75 6.04 -40.00 -27.72
C PHE A 75 4.91 -40.41 -26.77
N SER A 76 4.98 -41.63 -26.27
CA SER A 76 4.07 -42.18 -25.26
C SER A 76 4.66 -42.18 -23.85
N THR A 77 5.93 -41.78 -23.67
CA THR A 77 6.60 -41.70 -22.37
C THR A 77 7.46 -40.45 -22.25
N VAL A 78 7.48 -39.84 -21.06
CA VAL A 78 8.29 -38.64 -20.77
C VAL A 78 9.77 -38.93 -21.00
N LYS A 79 10.23 -40.13 -20.64
CA LYS A 79 11.62 -40.55 -20.84
C LYS A 79 12.05 -40.47 -22.31
N SER A 80 11.25 -41.03 -23.23
CA SER A 80 11.60 -41.01 -24.65
C SER A 80 11.61 -39.59 -25.24
N ALA A 81 10.69 -38.74 -24.80
CA ALA A 81 10.68 -37.33 -25.19
C ALA A 81 11.88 -36.57 -24.61
N ALA A 82 12.25 -36.82 -23.35
CA ALA A 82 13.43 -36.24 -22.70
C ALA A 82 14.74 -36.67 -23.40
N ASP A 83 14.87 -37.95 -23.76
CA ASP A 83 16.03 -38.47 -24.50
C ASP A 83 16.14 -37.79 -25.89
N TYR A 84 15.01 -37.57 -26.57
CA TYR A 84 14.98 -36.83 -27.84
C TYR A 84 15.33 -35.35 -27.62
N TYR A 85 14.74 -34.70 -26.63
CA TYR A 85 14.99 -33.29 -26.30
C TYR A 85 16.47 -33.05 -26.00
N ALA A 86 17.07 -33.83 -25.11
CA ALA A 86 18.47 -33.70 -24.74
C ALA A 86 19.43 -33.90 -25.93
N LYS A 87 19.06 -34.74 -26.89
CA LYS A 87 19.90 -35.01 -28.07
C LYS A 87 19.84 -33.90 -29.13
N HIS A 88 18.72 -33.21 -29.28
CA HIS A 88 18.48 -32.28 -30.40
C HIS A 88 18.31 -30.82 -29.97
N ARG A 89 18.29 -30.48 -28.68
CA ARG A 89 18.11 -29.10 -28.20
C ARG A 89 19.18 -28.12 -28.68
N ASP A 90 20.38 -28.61 -28.97
CA ASP A 90 21.51 -27.80 -29.47
C ASP A 90 21.72 -27.95 -31.00
N ASP A 91 20.81 -28.63 -31.72
CA ASP A 91 20.91 -28.77 -33.17
C ASP A 91 20.61 -27.43 -33.88
N ALA A 92 21.47 -27.03 -34.82
CA ALA A 92 21.29 -25.81 -35.59
C ALA A 92 20.00 -25.78 -36.46
N SER A 93 19.32 -26.92 -36.62
CA SER A 93 18.06 -27.02 -37.37
C SER A 93 16.81 -26.66 -36.56
N VAL A 94 16.90 -26.64 -35.22
CA VAL A 94 15.81 -26.24 -34.32
C VAL A 94 16.01 -24.79 -33.88
N ALA A 95 14.93 -24.04 -33.74
CA ALA A 95 14.97 -22.65 -33.33
C ALA A 95 14.83 -22.52 -31.80
N ASN A 96 13.85 -23.20 -31.21
CA ASN A 96 13.64 -23.23 -29.77
C ASN A 96 12.83 -24.49 -29.41
N LEU A 97 13.54 -25.53 -29.00
CA LEU A 97 12.94 -26.85 -28.73
C LEU A 97 12.17 -26.84 -27.41
N GLY A 98 11.00 -27.48 -27.38
CA GLY A 98 10.20 -27.67 -26.17
C GLY A 98 9.59 -29.06 -26.09
N VAL A 99 9.16 -29.44 -24.89
CA VAL A 99 8.43 -30.70 -24.64
C VAL A 99 7.10 -30.37 -24.00
N ARG A 100 6.00 -30.83 -24.59
CA ARG A 100 4.65 -30.73 -24.03
C ARG A 100 4.16 -32.08 -23.55
N GLN A 101 3.45 -32.08 -22.44
CA GLN A 101 2.67 -33.21 -21.95
C GLN A 101 1.22 -32.77 -21.79
N ASP A 102 0.31 -33.42 -22.52
CA ASP A 102 -1.13 -33.14 -22.49
C ASP A 102 -1.45 -31.64 -22.70
N GLY A 103 -0.72 -31.00 -23.62
CA GLY A 103 -0.86 -29.58 -23.96
C GLY A 103 -0.11 -28.60 -23.05
N LYS A 104 0.40 -29.03 -21.89
CA LYS A 104 1.22 -28.18 -21.00
C LYS A 104 2.70 -28.31 -21.35
N LEU A 105 3.40 -27.20 -21.48
CA LEU A 105 4.85 -27.18 -21.68
C LEU A 105 5.56 -27.59 -20.38
N ILE A 106 6.40 -28.62 -20.47
CA ILE A 106 7.16 -29.21 -19.36
C ILE A 106 8.67 -29.04 -19.50
N ALA A 107 9.16 -28.63 -20.67
CA ALA A 107 10.56 -28.22 -20.89
C ALA A 107 10.65 -27.26 -22.08
N LEU A 108 11.68 -26.42 -22.09
CA LEU A 108 11.89 -25.41 -23.14
C LEU A 108 13.37 -25.00 -23.20
N ASP A 109 13.88 -24.77 -24.40
CA ASP A 109 15.27 -24.36 -24.60
C ASP A 109 15.51 -22.87 -24.26
N GLN A 110 14.70 -21.98 -24.83
CA GLN A 110 14.69 -20.55 -24.53
C GLN A 110 13.29 -20.14 -24.04
N GLY A 111 13.16 -19.95 -22.73
CA GLY A 111 11.85 -19.75 -22.11
C GLY A 111 11.83 -18.95 -20.83
N ILE A 112 10.62 -18.54 -20.50
CA ILE A 112 10.26 -17.82 -19.29
C ILE A 112 9.41 -18.72 -18.40
N VAL A 113 9.72 -18.74 -17.11
CA VAL A 113 8.85 -19.31 -16.09
C VAL A 113 7.94 -18.23 -15.54
N PHE A 114 6.63 -18.50 -15.52
CA PHE A 114 5.65 -17.67 -14.85
C PHE A 114 5.21 -18.31 -13.53
N PHE A 115 5.30 -17.53 -12.46
CA PHE A 115 4.87 -17.91 -11.12
C PHE A 115 3.39 -17.58 -10.90
N ALA A 116 2.75 -18.32 -10.00
CA ALA A 116 1.34 -18.11 -9.69
C ALA A 116 1.10 -16.68 -9.15
N SER A 117 0.22 -15.93 -9.82
CA SER A 117 -0.11 -14.54 -9.46
C SER A 117 -1.60 -14.30 -9.21
N GLU A 118 -2.45 -15.33 -9.31
CA GLU A 118 -3.89 -15.13 -9.11
C GLU A 118 -4.23 -14.97 -7.62
N GLY A 119 -4.78 -13.81 -7.28
CA GLY A 119 -5.31 -13.51 -5.94
C GLY A 119 -4.27 -13.27 -4.84
N CYS A 120 -2.97 -13.23 -5.17
CA CYS A 120 -1.83 -12.88 -4.30
C CYS A 120 -1.70 -13.66 -2.97
N LYS A 121 -2.49 -14.73 -2.78
CA LYS A 121 -2.53 -15.52 -1.55
C LYS A 121 -1.64 -16.77 -1.58
N VAL A 122 -1.06 -17.07 -2.74
CA VAL A 122 -0.33 -18.32 -2.96
C VAL A 122 1.14 -18.00 -3.21
N ASN A 123 2.01 -18.58 -2.39
CA ASN A 123 3.44 -18.56 -2.63
C ASN A 123 3.83 -19.80 -3.46
N THR A 124 4.85 -19.64 -4.29
CA THR A 124 5.56 -20.72 -4.94
C THR A 124 6.79 -21.07 -4.11
N GLU A 125 6.87 -22.33 -3.68
CA GLU A 125 7.99 -22.85 -2.88
C GLU A 125 9.06 -23.45 -3.81
N TYR A 126 10.33 -23.24 -3.49
CA TYR A 126 11.45 -23.75 -4.28
C TYR A 126 12.62 -24.20 -3.40
N LYS A 127 13.52 -24.98 -4.02
CA LYS A 127 14.82 -25.31 -3.44
C LYS A 127 15.89 -24.46 -4.12
N ASP A 128 16.66 -23.69 -3.37
CA ASP A 128 17.85 -23.01 -3.89
C ASP A 128 18.80 -24.07 -4.47
N ALA A 129 19.16 -23.90 -5.73
CA ALA A 129 19.97 -24.84 -6.48
C ALA A 129 21.44 -24.84 -6.04
N ASP A 130 21.93 -23.71 -5.52
CA ASP A 130 23.32 -23.45 -5.20
C ASP A 130 23.62 -23.73 -3.72
N THR A 131 22.75 -23.27 -2.81
CA THR A 131 22.94 -23.47 -1.36
C THR A 131 22.24 -24.73 -0.85
N GLY A 132 21.17 -25.15 -1.52
CA GLY A 132 20.27 -26.20 -1.04
C GLY A 132 19.32 -25.74 0.06
N ASN A 133 19.17 -24.44 0.32
CA ASN A 133 18.20 -23.91 1.26
C ASN A 133 16.78 -23.91 0.68
N ASP A 134 15.76 -23.97 1.53
CA ASP A 134 14.37 -23.77 1.11
C ASP A 134 14.11 -22.28 0.91
N GLY A 135 13.29 -21.93 -0.08
CA GLY A 135 12.92 -20.55 -0.39
C GLY A 135 11.52 -20.44 -0.97
N TYR A 136 10.97 -19.23 -1.00
CA TYR A 136 9.62 -18.96 -1.47
C TYR A 136 9.51 -17.59 -2.12
N LEU A 137 8.55 -17.43 -3.04
CA LEU A 137 8.19 -16.16 -3.66
C LEU A 137 6.72 -16.13 -4.07
N ASN A 138 6.21 -14.98 -4.52
CA ASN A 138 4.83 -14.82 -4.97
C ASN A 138 4.77 -14.05 -6.31
N GLY A 139 4.12 -14.65 -7.31
CA GLY A 139 4.05 -14.12 -8.67
C GLY A 139 3.28 -12.79 -8.79
N CYS A 140 2.49 -12.40 -7.78
CA CYS A 140 1.86 -11.07 -7.75
C CYS A 140 2.86 -9.92 -7.66
N TYR A 141 4.08 -10.16 -7.17
CA TYR A 141 5.06 -9.10 -6.98
C TYR A 141 6.23 -9.20 -7.97
N GLY A 142 6.38 -10.34 -8.63
CA GLY A 142 7.30 -10.58 -9.74
C GLY A 142 6.89 -11.85 -10.45
N ALA A 143 6.23 -11.71 -11.60
CA ALA A 143 5.54 -12.82 -12.24
C ALA A 143 6.44 -13.72 -13.09
N ASP A 144 7.55 -13.18 -13.61
CA ASP A 144 8.39 -13.84 -14.59
C ASP A 144 9.84 -14.05 -14.11
N GLY A 145 10.43 -15.17 -14.52
CA GLY A 145 11.83 -15.51 -14.33
C GLY A 145 12.39 -16.30 -15.54
N ALA A 146 13.71 -16.47 -15.62
CA ALA A 146 14.32 -17.30 -16.65
C ALA A 146 14.08 -18.78 -16.38
N ALA A 147 13.62 -19.54 -17.37
CA ALA A 147 13.65 -21.01 -17.31
C ALA A 147 15.01 -21.52 -17.79
N LEU A 148 15.67 -22.39 -17.02
CA LEU A 148 17.05 -22.81 -17.27
C LEU A 148 17.14 -24.24 -17.79
N ASP A 149 16.68 -25.20 -16.99
CA ASP A 149 16.74 -26.63 -17.34
C ASP A 149 15.63 -27.42 -16.64
N THR A 150 15.32 -28.60 -17.15
CA THR A 150 14.23 -29.45 -16.62
C THR A 150 14.76 -30.80 -16.13
N ASP A 151 14.47 -31.12 -14.87
CA ASP A 151 14.59 -32.48 -14.35
C ASP A 151 13.29 -33.25 -14.65
N PHE A 152 13.28 -33.96 -15.77
CA PHE A 152 12.16 -34.81 -16.20
C PHE A 152 11.89 -36.00 -15.25
N THR A 153 12.81 -36.33 -14.35
CA THR A 153 12.61 -37.42 -13.38
C THR A 153 11.83 -36.91 -12.17
N ARG A 154 12.14 -35.70 -11.71
CA ARG A 154 11.46 -35.06 -10.58
C ARG A 154 10.28 -34.17 -11.00
N MET A 155 10.12 -33.95 -12.30
CA MET A 155 9.17 -32.99 -12.87
C MET A 155 9.36 -31.60 -12.28
N GLN A 156 10.63 -31.15 -12.25
CA GLN A 156 11.05 -29.85 -11.75
C GLN A 156 11.73 -29.04 -12.85
N VAL A 157 11.65 -27.72 -12.73
CA VAL A 157 12.37 -26.77 -13.58
C VAL A 157 13.30 -25.92 -12.72
N ASP A 158 14.53 -25.76 -13.18
CA ASP A 158 15.49 -24.80 -12.66
C ASP A 158 15.16 -23.43 -13.26
N PHE A 159 15.15 -22.40 -12.42
CA PHE A 159 14.85 -21.04 -12.82
C PHE A 159 15.82 -20.03 -12.23
N LYS A 160 15.83 -18.81 -12.76
CA LYS A 160 16.50 -17.66 -12.15
C LYS A 160 15.58 -16.44 -12.05
N ILE A 161 15.52 -15.84 -10.86
CA ILE A 161 14.77 -14.62 -10.53
C ILE A 161 15.39 -13.96 -9.30
N SER A 162 15.48 -12.64 -9.25
CA SER A 162 16.00 -11.88 -8.08
C SER A 162 17.26 -12.51 -7.47
N GLY A 163 18.26 -12.76 -8.32
CA GLY A 163 19.56 -13.33 -7.93
C GLY A 163 19.55 -14.85 -7.77
N VAL A 164 18.48 -15.45 -7.24
CA VAL A 164 18.46 -16.87 -6.89
C VAL A 164 18.32 -17.76 -8.12
N ARG A 165 19.08 -18.86 -8.13
CA ARG A 165 18.80 -20.03 -8.97
C ARG A 165 17.98 -21.03 -8.18
N GLY A 166 16.70 -21.18 -8.48
CA GLY A 166 15.79 -22.08 -7.75
C GLY A 166 15.39 -23.31 -8.55
N ARG A 167 14.91 -24.35 -7.86
CA ARG A 167 14.24 -25.53 -8.46
C ARG A 167 12.82 -25.63 -7.95
N VAL A 168 11.84 -25.62 -8.85
CA VAL A 168 10.40 -25.64 -8.54
C VAL A 168 9.70 -26.78 -9.25
N LYS A 169 8.60 -27.30 -8.69
CA LYS A 169 7.77 -28.29 -9.39
C LYS A 169 7.08 -27.64 -10.59
N LEU A 170 7.11 -28.31 -11.73
CA LEU A 170 6.40 -27.88 -12.95
C LEU A 170 4.89 -27.70 -12.74
N ALA A 171 4.29 -28.36 -11.75
CA ALA A 171 2.88 -28.19 -11.41
C ALA A 171 2.55 -26.81 -10.81
N GLU A 172 3.53 -26.12 -10.23
CA GLU A 172 3.35 -24.85 -9.50
C GLU A 172 3.67 -23.61 -10.37
N VAL A 173 4.14 -23.83 -11.61
CA VAL A 173 4.54 -22.77 -12.56
C VAL A 173 4.05 -23.07 -13.98
N THR A 174 4.15 -22.07 -14.85
CA THR A 174 3.86 -22.15 -16.28
C THR A 174 5.11 -21.80 -17.08
N LEU A 175 5.48 -22.64 -18.05
CA LEU A 175 6.57 -22.33 -18.98
C LEU A 175 6.01 -21.73 -20.27
N VAL A 176 6.67 -20.69 -20.77
CA VAL A 176 6.25 -19.96 -21.98
C VAL A 176 7.47 -19.72 -22.89
N PRO A 177 7.37 -20.00 -24.21
CA PRO A 177 8.36 -19.61 -25.21
C PRO A 177 8.71 -18.13 -25.13
N LEU A 178 10.00 -17.78 -25.28
CA LEU A 178 10.46 -16.39 -25.18
C LEU A 178 9.69 -15.45 -26.13
N ASP A 179 9.46 -15.89 -27.38
CA ASP A 179 8.73 -15.13 -28.41
C ASP A 179 7.22 -14.99 -28.13
N GLN A 180 6.68 -15.77 -27.20
CA GLN A 180 5.28 -15.76 -26.77
C GLN A 180 5.08 -15.15 -25.38
N ALA A 181 6.16 -14.82 -24.67
CA ALA A 181 6.09 -14.33 -23.29
C ALA A 181 5.56 -12.88 -23.19
N GLY A 182 5.61 -12.12 -24.28
CA GLY A 182 5.28 -10.70 -24.30
C GLY A 182 6.35 -9.85 -23.60
N ASN A 183 5.96 -8.73 -22.99
CA ASN A 183 6.89 -7.90 -22.22
C ASN A 183 7.40 -8.66 -20.98
N LEU A 184 8.71 -8.60 -20.74
CA LEU A 184 9.36 -9.19 -19.58
C LEU A 184 9.63 -8.11 -18.52
N SER A 185 9.79 -8.52 -17.26
CA SER A 185 10.45 -7.65 -16.29
C SER A 185 11.82 -7.24 -16.83
N SER A 186 12.12 -5.95 -16.77
CA SER A 186 13.22 -5.35 -17.53
C SER A 186 13.61 -4.01 -16.95
N TYR A 187 14.75 -3.47 -17.37
CA TYR A 187 15.31 -2.23 -16.87
C TYR A 187 15.31 -1.17 -17.97
N THR A 188 14.98 0.08 -17.61
CA THR A 188 14.95 1.20 -18.54
C THR A 188 15.70 2.39 -17.95
N ILE A 189 16.32 3.19 -18.83
CA ILE A 189 17.09 4.36 -18.44
C ILE A 189 16.24 5.60 -18.72
N ARG A 190 16.01 6.43 -17.70
CA ARG A 190 15.23 7.66 -17.81
C ARG A 190 15.86 8.74 -16.96
N ASP A 191 16.04 9.92 -17.54
CA ASP A 191 16.60 11.09 -16.86
C ASP A 191 17.92 10.80 -16.11
N GLY A 192 18.77 9.96 -16.71
CA GLY A 192 20.06 9.57 -16.13
C GLY A 192 19.97 8.57 -14.98
N ARG A 193 18.83 7.91 -14.79
CA ARG A 193 18.58 6.92 -13.72
C ARG A 193 18.17 5.58 -14.28
N LEU A 194 18.49 4.51 -13.55
CA LEU A 194 18.14 3.13 -13.89
C LEU A 194 16.86 2.73 -13.15
N TYR A 195 15.84 2.31 -13.90
CA TYR A 195 14.57 1.87 -13.33
C TYR A 195 14.31 0.39 -13.64
N HIS A 196 13.94 -0.39 -12.63
CA HIS A 196 13.48 -1.76 -12.79
C HIS A 196 11.96 -1.81 -12.95
N GLN A 197 11.48 -2.23 -14.11
CA GLN A 197 10.08 -2.38 -14.47
C GLN A 197 9.62 -3.82 -14.23
N ILE A 198 8.68 -4.00 -13.30
CA ILE A 198 8.27 -5.34 -12.84
C ILE A 198 6.87 -5.69 -13.35
N ARG A 199 6.76 -6.93 -13.83
CA ARG A 199 5.50 -7.51 -14.29
C ARG A 199 4.82 -8.34 -13.19
N GLN A 200 3.48 -8.32 -13.15
CA GLN A 200 2.66 -9.04 -12.16
C GLN A 200 1.75 -10.14 -12.71
N SER A 201 1.62 -10.25 -14.04
CA SER A 201 0.92 -11.38 -14.64
C SER A 201 1.31 -11.58 -16.11
N GLN A 202 1.17 -12.81 -16.59
CA GLN A 202 1.29 -13.15 -18.01
C GLN A 202 0.19 -12.48 -18.86
N SER A 203 -0.97 -12.18 -18.30
CA SER A 203 -2.13 -11.63 -19.03
C SER A 203 -2.08 -10.11 -19.21
N SER A 204 -1.27 -9.40 -18.42
CA SER A 204 -1.12 -7.96 -18.49
C SER A 204 0.13 -7.58 -19.29
N SER A 205 -0.01 -6.59 -20.16
CA SER A 205 1.11 -5.89 -20.80
C SER A 205 1.63 -4.71 -19.99
N ARG A 206 0.92 -4.32 -18.92
CA ARG A 206 1.27 -3.21 -18.02
C ARG A 206 2.28 -3.65 -16.98
N TYR A 207 3.28 -2.81 -16.74
CA TYR A 207 4.15 -2.92 -15.57
C TYR A 207 3.42 -2.39 -14.34
N ALA A 208 3.50 -3.11 -13.24
CA ALA A 208 2.80 -2.73 -12.02
C ALA A 208 3.65 -1.90 -11.08
N THR A 209 4.96 -2.08 -11.13
CA THR A 209 5.92 -1.36 -10.28
C THR A 209 7.11 -0.96 -11.13
N MET A 210 7.62 0.22 -10.85
CA MET A 210 8.87 0.72 -11.38
C MET A 210 9.72 1.16 -10.20
N ILE A 211 10.84 0.48 -9.96
CA ILE A 211 11.73 0.75 -8.84
C ILE A 211 12.89 1.59 -9.34
N ASP A 212 13.13 2.72 -8.69
CA ASP A 212 14.29 3.56 -8.96
C ASP A 212 15.53 2.99 -8.26
N LEU A 213 16.55 2.63 -9.04
CA LEU A 213 17.83 2.09 -8.57
C LEU A 213 18.95 3.13 -8.59
N GLY A 214 18.60 4.40 -8.82
CA GLY A 214 19.50 5.53 -8.73
C GLY A 214 20.18 5.90 -10.04
N PRO A 215 21.21 6.77 -9.98
CA PRO A 215 21.97 7.20 -11.14
C PRO A 215 22.50 6.01 -11.95
N VAL A 216 22.27 6.02 -13.25
CA VAL A 216 22.72 4.94 -14.12
C VAL A 216 24.25 4.98 -14.26
N PRO A 217 24.96 3.85 -14.07
CA PRO A 217 26.38 3.80 -14.35
C PRO A 217 26.67 4.11 -15.82
N ALA A 218 27.78 4.80 -16.08
CA ALA A 218 28.15 5.22 -17.45
C ALA A 218 28.23 4.04 -18.43
N TYR A 219 28.68 2.87 -17.97
CA TYR A 219 28.78 1.65 -18.77
C TYR A 219 27.42 1.01 -19.15
N LEU A 220 26.31 1.43 -18.54
CA LEU A 220 24.95 1.01 -18.93
C LEU A 220 24.21 2.09 -19.74
N SER A 221 24.71 3.33 -19.75
CA SER A 221 23.97 4.53 -20.17
C SER A 221 23.50 4.59 -21.63
N SER A 222 24.02 3.74 -22.52
CA SER A 222 23.70 3.74 -23.96
C SER A 222 22.50 2.88 -24.35
N ALA A 223 22.03 1.99 -23.47
CA ALA A 223 20.95 1.06 -23.79
C ALA A 223 19.57 1.65 -23.47
N ALA A 224 18.59 1.50 -24.39
CA ALA A 224 17.21 1.95 -24.13
C ALA A 224 16.46 1.01 -23.15
N GLN A 225 16.76 -0.29 -23.23
CA GLN A 225 16.15 -1.36 -22.46
C GLN A 225 17.22 -2.40 -22.15
N LEU A 226 17.21 -2.93 -20.93
CA LEU A 226 18.10 -3.98 -20.45
C LEU A 226 17.30 -5.09 -19.77
N TYR A 227 17.87 -6.29 -19.71
CA TYR A 227 17.29 -7.47 -19.09
C TYR A 227 18.26 -8.06 -18.07
N SER A 228 17.75 -8.47 -16.92
CA SER A 228 18.52 -9.19 -15.89
C SER A 228 17.55 -9.84 -14.89
N TYR A 229 17.82 -11.08 -14.52
CA TYR A 229 17.14 -11.74 -13.39
C TYR A 229 18.04 -11.88 -12.15
N ASP A 230 19.24 -11.29 -12.15
CA ASP A 230 20.05 -11.09 -10.94
C ASP A 230 20.22 -9.63 -10.51
N GLY A 231 19.86 -8.67 -11.35
CA GLY A 231 20.04 -7.25 -11.06
C GLY A 231 21.51 -6.80 -11.05
N HIS A 232 22.46 -7.66 -11.43
CA HIS A 232 23.90 -7.39 -11.39
C HIS A 232 24.51 -7.32 -12.78
N TYR A 233 24.15 -8.25 -13.65
CA TYR A 233 24.63 -8.36 -15.02
C TYR A 233 23.48 -8.12 -16.00
N PHE A 234 23.66 -7.18 -16.92
CA PHE A 234 22.61 -6.72 -17.82
C PHE A 234 22.85 -7.14 -19.26
N TYR A 235 21.77 -7.36 -20.00
CA TYR A 235 21.78 -7.77 -21.40
C TYR A 235 20.83 -6.91 -22.21
N GLU A 236 21.16 -6.60 -23.46
CA GLU A 236 20.24 -5.93 -24.40
C GLU A 236 19.27 -6.92 -25.09
N ASP A 237 19.64 -8.21 -25.12
CA ASP A 237 18.85 -9.28 -25.74
C ASP A 237 18.54 -10.38 -24.69
N PRO A 238 17.25 -10.65 -24.38
CA PRO A 238 16.88 -11.68 -23.42
C PRO A 238 17.24 -13.10 -23.88
N ALA A 239 17.36 -13.38 -25.18
CA ALA A 239 17.83 -14.67 -25.68
C ALA A 239 19.29 -14.91 -25.32
N VAL A 240 20.15 -13.87 -25.42
CA VAL A 240 21.56 -13.93 -25.01
C VAL A 240 21.66 -14.15 -23.50
N MET A 241 20.85 -13.44 -22.70
CA MET A 241 20.76 -13.63 -21.25
C MET A 241 20.44 -15.09 -20.88
N LEU A 242 19.42 -15.68 -21.50
CA LEU A 242 19.03 -17.07 -21.23
C LEU A 242 20.14 -18.06 -21.59
N GLN A 243 20.85 -17.85 -22.69
CA GLN A 243 21.98 -18.70 -23.08
C GLN A 243 23.13 -18.64 -22.07
N ASP A 244 23.46 -17.45 -21.58
CA ASP A 244 24.50 -17.25 -20.58
C ASP A 244 24.12 -17.89 -19.23
N TYR A 245 22.89 -17.66 -18.75
CA TYR A 245 22.40 -18.27 -17.50
C TYR A 245 22.40 -19.80 -17.54
N ARG A 246 22.02 -20.43 -18.66
CA ARG A 246 22.08 -21.90 -18.81
C ARG A 246 23.49 -22.46 -18.75
N LYS A 247 24.48 -21.68 -19.21
CA LYS A 247 25.91 -22.03 -19.14
C LYS A 247 26.54 -21.70 -17.78
N GLY A 248 25.81 -21.02 -16.88
CA GLY A 248 26.39 -20.46 -15.65
C GLY A 248 27.42 -19.38 -15.93
N SER A 249 27.23 -18.60 -17.01
CA SER A 249 28.13 -17.55 -17.49
C SER A 249 27.45 -16.18 -17.41
N THR A 250 28.25 -15.13 -17.39
CA THR A 250 27.81 -13.73 -17.58
C THR A 250 28.67 -13.00 -18.62
N ALA A 251 29.52 -13.73 -19.35
CA ALA A 251 30.53 -13.18 -20.26
C ALA A 251 29.94 -12.36 -21.43
N SER A 252 28.68 -12.60 -21.80
CA SER A 252 27.98 -11.91 -22.89
C SER A 252 27.13 -10.73 -22.39
N SER A 253 27.14 -10.44 -21.09
CA SER A 253 26.49 -9.25 -20.54
C SER A 253 27.17 -7.97 -21.03
N VAL A 254 26.49 -6.83 -20.87
CA VAL A 254 27.02 -5.49 -21.14
C VAL A 254 28.15 -5.14 -20.17
N ASN A 255 28.06 -5.64 -18.93
CA ASN A 255 28.97 -5.33 -17.82
C ASN A 255 29.62 -6.58 -17.18
N PRO A 256 30.33 -7.44 -17.96
CA PRO A 256 30.83 -8.71 -17.45
C PRO A 256 31.97 -8.56 -16.45
N ALA A 257 32.68 -7.43 -16.49
CA ALA A 257 33.80 -7.12 -15.59
C ALA A 257 33.40 -6.26 -14.37
N GLU A 258 32.25 -5.59 -14.44
CA GLU A 258 31.80 -4.59 -13.46
C GLU A 258 30.32 -4.84 -13.10
N PRO A 259 30.04 -5.87 -12.27
CA PRO A 259 28.66 -6.12 -11.80
C PRO A 259 28.12 -4.91 -11.05
N PHE A 260 26.85 -4.59 -11.31
CA PHE A 260 26.16 -3.52 -10.63
C PHE A 260 25.71 -3.97 -9.24
N TYR A 261 26.05 -3.21 -8.20
CA TYR A 261 25.51 -3.38 -6.86
C TYR A 261 24.86 -2.08 -6.42
N PHE A 262 23.54 -2.10 -6.25
CA PHE A 262 22.81 -0.95 -5.72
C PHE A 262 23.20 -0.74 -4.25
N TYR A 263 23.99 0.31 -3.96
CA TYR A 263 24.64 0.52 -2.67
C TYR A 263 23.69 0.32 -1.47
N TYR A 264 22.50 0.94 -1.50
CA TYR A 264 21.52 0.85 -0.41
C TYR A 264 20.90 -0.54 -0.24
N GLN A 265 20.90 -1.38 -1.28
CA GLN A 265 20.39 -2.75 -1.21
C GLN A 265 21.38 -3.69 -0.50
N TYR A 266 22.68 -3.42 -0.61
CA TYR A 266 23.76 -4.25 -0.07
C TYR A 266 24.50 -3.60 1.12
N LEU A 267 24.10 -2.41 1.55
CA LEU A 267 24.56 -1.81 2.80
C LEU A 267 24.02 -2.61 3.99
N SER A 268 24.92 -3.02 4.90
CA SER A 268 24.53 -3.74 6.11
C SER A 268 23.80 -2.82 7.10
N HIS A 269 22.84 -3.36 7.82
CA HIS A 269 22.20 -2.77 9.00
C HIS A 269 23.22 -2.46 10.11
N ARG A 270 24.42 -3.06 10.10
CA ARG A 270 25.55 -2.66 10.97
C ARG A 270 26.28 -1.41 10.47
N SER A 271 25.65 -0.60 9.66
CA SER A 271 26.06 0.76 9.36
C SER A 271 25.37 1.75 10.30
N LEU A 272 25.86 2.99 10.33
CA LEU A 272 25.22 4.11 11.01
C LEU A 272 24.69 5.08 9.95
N SER A 273 23.49 5.61 10.17
CA SER A 273 23.04 6.78 9.44
C SER A 273 23.64 8.06 10.03
N PHE A 274 24.03 8.99 9.15
CA PHE A 274 24.70 10.25 9.43
C PHE A 274 23.72 11.42 9.61
N TYR A 275 22.41 11.15 9.65
CA TYR A 275 21.38 12.15 9.88
C TYR A 275 21.05 12.37 11.36
N THR A 276 20.63 13.59 11.66
CA THR A 276 20.15 14.01 12.99
C THR A 276 18.63 13.96 13.08
N GLU A 277 18.08 13.99 14.30
CA GLU A 277 16.62 14.02 14.50
C GLU A 277 15.98 15.24 13.82
N ALA A 278 16.60 16.42 13.96
CA ALA A 278 16.11 17.65 13.34
C ALA A 278 16.02 17.54 11.81
N GLU A 279 16.93 16.83 11.16
CA GLU A 279 16.91 16.61 9.72
C GLU A 279 15.79 15.64 9.30
N LEU A 280 15.54 14.60 10.10
CA LEU A 280 14.41 13.70 9.89
C LEU A 280 13.08 14.44 10.07
N THR A 281 12.93 15.22 11.14
CA THR A 281 11.75 16.06 11.39
C THR A 281 11.53 17.05 10.24
N ASP A 282 12.60 17.72 9.78
CA ASP A 282 12.54 18.64 8.65
C ASP A 282 12.13 17.92 7.35
N TYR A 283 12.60 16.70 7.11
CA TYR A 283 12.18 15.91 5.97
C TYR A 283 10.66 15.63 6.00
N PHE A 284 10.11 15.14 7.11
CA PHE A 284 8.67 14.89 7.19
C PHE A 284 7.84 16.17 7.05
N GLN A 285 8.22 17.24 7.75
CA GLN A 285 7.42 18.47 7.78
C GLN A 285 7.58 19.33 6.53
N LYS A 286 8.81 19.50 6.04
CA LYS A 286 9.15 20.43 4.95
C LYS A 286 9.25 19.76 3.59
N THR A 287 9.63 18.49 3.52
CA THR A 287 9.73 17.76 2.24
C THR A 287 8.45 16.99 1.93
N LEU A 288 7.91 16.24 2.91
CA LEU A 288 6.67 15.48 2.71
C LEU A 288 5.39 16.27 3.02
N GLY A 289 5.51 17.40 3.73
CA GLY A 289 4.35 18.21 4.11
C GLY A 289 3.47 17.54 5.17
N ILE A 290 4.05 16.70 6.03
CA ILE A 290 3.36 16.06 7.15
C ILE A 290 3.39 17.00 8.35
N ASP A 291 2.23 17.49 8.77
CA ASP A 291 2.10 18.50 9.82
C ASP A 291 1.37 18.00 11.07
N GLN A 292 0.91 16.74 11.06
CA GLN A 292 0.18 16.14 12.17
C GLN A 292 0.20 14.61 12.15
N SER A 293 -0.10 14.01 13.31
CA SER A 293 -0.29 12.56 13.44
C SER A 293 -1.70 12.13 13.06
N ILE A 294 -1.88 10.85 12.74
CA ILE A 294 -3.19 10.27 12.42
C ILE A 294 -3.97 10.07 13.72
N VAL A 295 -5.04 10.83 13.91
CA VAL A 295 -5.95 10.73 15.08
C VAL A 295 -7.32 10.14 14.72
N SER A 296 -7.62 10.06 13.43
CA SER A 296 -8.82 9.42 12.88
C SER A 296 -8.45 8.77 11.55
N TYR A 297 -8.96 7.57 11.27
CA TYR A 297 -8.54 6.81 10.11
C TYR A 297 -9.59 6.79 9.01
N GLN A 298 -9.22 7.28 7.84
CA GLN A 298 -10.06 7.36 6.64
C GLN A 298 -9.43 6.57 5.49
N ASP A 299 -10.23 5.71 4.84
CA ASP A 299 -9.83 4.83 3.73
C ASP A 299 -11.05 4.62 2.82
N ARG A 300 -11.20 5.51 1.83
CA ARG A 300 -12.37 5.58 0.95
C ARG A 300 -12.28 4.63 -0.23
N ASP A 301 -11.07 4.31 -0.69
CA ASP A 301 -10.83 3.41 -1.82
C ASP A 301 -10.59 1.94 -1.38
N ARG A 302 -10.55 1.67 -0.07
CA ARG A 302 -10.41 0.36 0.57
C ARG A 302 -9.06 -0.29 0.28
N ASN A 303 -8.03 0.52 0.13
CA ASN A 303 -6.65 0.05 -0.06
C ASN A 303 -5.90 -0.16 1.27
N SER A 304 -6.54 0.07 2.42
CA SER A 304 -5.92 0.00 3.75
C SER A 304 -4.80 1.01 3.98
N VAL A 305 -4.87 2.17 3.31
CA VAL A 305 -4.00 3.33 3.48
C VAL A 305 -4.84 4.55 3.84
N HIS A 306 -4.29 5.41 4.70
CA HIS A 306 -4.95 6.65 5.09
C HIS A 306 -4.96 7.68 3.95
N ASP A 307 -6.16 8.20 3.64
CA ASP A 307 -6.37 9.13 2.53
C ASP A 307 -5.85 10.56 2.78
N THR A 308 -5.65 10.98 4.05
CA THR A 308 -5.18 12.33 4.35
C THR A 308 -3.66 12.38 4.24
N LEU A 309 -3.15 13.15 3.28
CA LEU A 309 -1.77 13.10 2.82
C LEU A 309 -0.79 13.85 3.72
N ASN A 310 -1.25 14.85 4.45
CA ASN A 310 -0.44 15.59 5.43
C ASN A 310 -0.45 14.97 6.83
N GLN A 311 -0.96 13.74 6.98
CA GLN A 311 -0.99 13.02 8.24
C GLN A 311 -0.17 11.72 8.16
N SER A 312 0.68 11.48 9.17
CA SER A 312 1.41 10.23 9.30
C SER A 312 1.72 9.94 10.76
N LEU A 313 1.77 8.66 11.14
CA LEU A 313 2.18 8.26 12.47
C LEU A 313 3.64 8.61 12.79
N TYR A 314 4.48 8.89 11.79
CA TYR A 314 5.86 9.32 12.04
C TYR A 314 5.97 10.67 12.71
N TYR A 315 4.95 11.53 12.62
CA TYR A 315 5.01 12.88 13.15
C TYR A 315 5.30 12.87 14.66
N GLY A 316 6.50 13.29 15.04
CA GLY A 316 6.98 13.34 16.42
C GLY A 316 7.53 12.00 16.95
N GLU A 317 7.76 11.01 16.10
CA GLU A 317 8.30 9.69 16.46
C GLU A 317 9.64 9.39 15.74
N GLU A 318 10.22 10.38 15.04
CA GLU A 318 11.42 10.23 14.20
C GLU A 318 12.66 9.81 15.03
N GLY A 319 12.83 10.37 16.22
CA GLY A 319 13.93 10.07 17.14
C GLY A 319 14.02 8.59 17.54
N ALA A 320 12.89 7.86 17.50
CA ALA A 320 12.86 6.43 17.85
C ALA A 320 13.73 5.55 16.92
N PHE A 321 13.93 5.97 15.66
CA PHE A 321 14.83 5.25 14.75
C PHE A 321 16.31 5.42 15.12
N LEU A 322 16.71 6.63 15.48
CA LEU A 322 18.06 6.94 15.98
C LEU A 322 18.33 6.25 17.31
N GLN A 323 17.30 6.14 18.15
CA GLN A 323 17.33 5.35 19.36
C GLN A 323 17.65 3.88 19.10
N ALA A 324 16.91 3.27 18.17
CA ALA A 324 17.06 1.88 17.82
C ALA A 324 18.45 1.60 17.22
N GLN A 325 18.98 2.55 16.44
CA GLN A 325 20.36 2.50 15.95
C GLN A 325 21.37 2.47 17.10
N SER A 326 21.25 3.39 18.04
CA SER A 326 22.20 3.54 19.14
C SER A 326 22.19 2.38 20.12
N LEU A 327 21.03 1.76 20.35
CA LEU A 327 20.88 0.64 21.29
C LEU A 327 21.22 -0.72 20.69
N TYR A 328 20.73 -0.98 19.47
CA TYR A 328 20.73 -2.32 18.87
C TYR A 328 21.58 -2.43 17.61
N GLY A 329 22.26 -1.35 17.20
CA GLY A 329 23.21 -1.35 16.09
C GLY A 329 22.56 -1.59 14.74
N SER A 330 21.33 -1.10 14.57
CA SER A 330 20.54 -1.23 13.34
C SER A 330 20.40 0.15 12.69
N ASN A 331 20.91 0.32 11.48
CA ASN A 331 20.88 1.61 10.77
C ASN A 331 19.47 2.25 10.79
N ALA A 332 19.39 3.49 11.27
CA ALA A 332 18.16 4.24 11.48
C ALA A 332 17.38 4.46 10.17
N LEU A 333 18.05 4.90 9.11
CA LEU A 333 17.41 5.15 7.83
C LEU A 333 17.02 3.87 7.11
N MET A 334 17.75 2.76 7.27
CA MET A 334 17.30 1.47 6.76
C MET A 334 16.00 1.03 7.44
N MET A 335 15.90 1.14 8.77
CA MET A 335 14.66 0.83 9.48
C MET A 335 13.53 1.77 9.08
N LEU A 336 13.82 3.07 8.90
CA LEU A 336 12.82 4.03 8.45
C LEU A 336 12.33 3.71 7.03
N ALA A 337 13.23 3.52 6.08
CA ALA A 337 12.93 3.17 4.69
C ALA A 337 12.10 1.89 4.59
N LEU A 338 12.48 0.85 5.36
CA LEU A 338 11.70 -0.37 5.45
C LEU A 338 10.30 -0.09 6.00
N SER A 339 10.20 0.64 7.11
CA SER A 339 8.92 0.97 7.70
C SER A 339 8.02 1.75 6.74
N MET A 340 8.59 2.62 5.89
CA MET A 340 7.84 3.35 4.87
C MET A 340 7.26 2.42 3.80
N ASN A 341 8.04 1.42 3.37
CA ASN A 341 7.59 0.38 2.46
C ASN A 341 6.46 -0.49 3.06
N GLU A 342 6.58 -0.89 4.34
CA GLU A 342 5.63 -1.78 5.02
C GLU A 342 4.32 -1.08 5.46
N SER A 343 4.36 0.23 5.69
CA SER A 343 3.25 0.96 6.31
C SER A 343 2.67 2.07 5.44
N ALA A 344 2.98 2.11 4.15
CA ALA A 344 2.60 3.20 3.25
C ALA A 344 3.02 4.58 3.83
N SER A 345 4.24 4.64 4.34
CA SER A 345 4.79 5.79 5.08
C SER A 345 3.99 6.19 6.33
N GLY A 346 3.72 5.21 7.21
CA GLY A 346 3.06 5.43 8.50
C GLY A 346 1.55 5.66 8.40
N ARG A 347 0.94 5.27 7.29
CA ARG A 347 -0.48 5.51 6.95
C ARG A 347 -1.32 4.25 6.83
N SER A 348 -0.73 3.06 6.95
CA SER A 348 -1.49 1.81 6.81
C SER A 348 -2.46 1.61 7.97
N SER A 349 -3.56 0.89 7.71
CA SER A 349 -4.53 0.54 8.76
C SER A 349 -3.88 -0.19 9.93
N LEU A 350 -2.89 -1.04 9.65
CA LEU A 350 -2.19 -1.80 10.68
C LEU A 350 -1.35 -0.89 11.58
N SER A 351 -0.63 0.06 10.98
CA SER A 351 0.16 1.03 11.72
C SER A 351 -0.72 1.85 12.67
N PHE A 352 -1.89 2.31 12.24
CA PHE A 352 -2.82 3.07 13.09
C PHE A 352 -3.48 2.18 14.16
N THR A 353 -4.02 1.03 13.78
CA THR A 353 -4.82 0.18 14.69
C THR A 353 -3.99 -0.64 15.66
N ARG A 354 -2.68 -0.83 15.42
CA ARG A 354 -1.79 -1.57 16.32
C ARG A 354 -0.51 -0.83 16.75
N ASN A 355 -0.32 0.42 16.34
CA ASN A 355 0.94 1.15 16.49
C ASN A 355 2.12 0.31 15.99
N ASN A 356 1.98 -0.27 14.79
CA ASN A 356 2.91 -1.26 14.26
C ASN A 356 3.28 -0.95 12.81
N LEU A 357 4.49 -0.43 12.61
CA LEU A 357 4.97 -0.01 11.29
C LEU A 357 5.49 -1.15 10.41
N PHE A 358 5.83 -2.30 10.99
CA PHE A 358 6.56 -3.38 10.29
C PHE A 358 5.71 -4.63 10.06
N GLY A 359 4.47 -4.65 10.52
CA GLY A 359 3.56 -5.79 10.37
C GLY A 359 3.91 -7.02 11.21
N HIS A 360 4.78 -6.84 12.21
CA HIS A 360 5.32 -7.90 13.06
C HIS A 360 4.39 -8.33 14.19
N ALA A 361 4.65 -9.50 14.79
CA ALA A 361 3.85 -10.06 15.88
C ALA A 361 4.51 -9.99 17.27
N ALA A 362 5.71 -9.40 17.39
CA ALA A 362 6.36 -9.18 18.69
C ALA A 362 5.72 -7.99 19.43
N TYR A 363 5.91 -7.92 20.75
CA TYR A 363 5.42 -6.87 21.65
C TYR A 363 6.41 -6.67 22.81
N ASP A 364 6.44 -5.50 23.45
CA ASP A 364 7.38 -5.19 24.53
C ASP A 364 6.88 -5.66 25.91
N SER A 365 5.57 -5.94 26.05
CA SER A 365 5.00 -6.48 27.29
C SER A 365 3.88 -7.50 27.05
N ASP A 366 3.57 -8.31 28.07
CA ASP A 366 2.43 -9.23 28.06
C ASP A 366 1.10 -8.50 27.87
N VAL A 367 0.99 -7.25 28.36
CA VAL A 367 -0.24 -6.45 28.22
C VAL A 367 -0.46 -6.06 26.76
N GLU A 368 0.59 -5.60 26.07
CA GLU A 368 0.55 -5.30 24.64
C GLU A 368 0.28 -6.54 23.79
N ALA A 369 0.89 -7.68 24.14
CA ALA A 369 0.65 -8.94 23.46
C ALA A 369 -0.81 -9.40 23.56
N ASN A 370 -1.40 -9.29 24.75
CA ASN A 370 -2.81 -9.57 24.98
C ASN A 370 -3.73 -8.58 24.23
N ALA A 371 -3.34 -7.29 24.18
CA ALA A 371 -4.05 -6.26 23.42
C ALA A 371 -3.82 -6.35 21.89
N LYS A 372 -2.85 -7.17 21.45
CA LYS A 372 -2.38 -7.27 20.06
C LYS A 372 -2.03 -5.91 19.44
N ARG A 373 -1.45 -5.02 20.25
CA ARG A 373 -1.15 -3.62 19.92
C ARG A 373 0.00 -3.11 20.79
N TYR A 374 0.95 -2.40 20.18
CA TYR A 374 1.94 -1.63 20.93
C TYR A 374 1.28 -0.38 21.55
N PHE A 375 1.65 -0.03 22.77
CA PHE A 375 1.15 1.19 23.39
C PHE A 375 1.67 2.44 22.69
N LYS A 376 2.95 2.46 22.31
CA LYS A 376 3.58 3.55 21.56
C LYS A 376 4.07 3.07 20.19
N LEU A 377 4.20 3.98 19.24
CA LEU A 377 4.78 3.64 17.93
C LEU A 377 6.26 3.29 18.06
N SER A 378 7.01 4.07 18.84
CA SER A 378 8.42 3.82 19.20
C SER A 378 8.71 2.41 19.72
N SER A 379 7.80 1.81 20.50
CA SER A 379 7.91 0.41 20.94
C SER A 379 8.02 -0.57 19.76
N SER A 380 7.23 -0.35 18.69
CA SER A 380 7.32 -1.20 17.50
C SER A 380 8.66 -1.06 16.75
N ILE A 381 9.25 0.14 16.78
CA ILE A 381 10.56 0.43 16.16
C ILE A 381 11.69 -0.26 16.94
N LEU A 382 11.66 -0.15 18.27
CA LEU A 382 12.65 -0.78 19.14
C LEU A 382 12.56 -2.30 19.10
N SER A 383 11.35 -2.84 19.12
CA SER A 383 11.10 -4.28 18.98
C SER A 383 11.56 -4.80 17.61
N HIS A 384 11.35 -4.04 16.52
CA HIS A 384 11.90 -4.38 15.21
C HIS A 384 13.43 -4.49 15.26
N ALA A 385 14.10 -3.46 15.77
CA ALA A 385 15.56 -3.43 15.86
C ALA A 385 16.15 -4.57 16.71
N LYS A 386 15.56 -4.81 17.88
CA LYS A 386 16.02 -5.86 18.81
C LYS A 386 15.68 -7.27 18.30
N THR A 387 14.40 -7.54 18.09
CA THR A 387 13.87 -8.90 17.90
C THR A 387 14.05 -9.39 16.46
N TYR A 388 13.80 -8.52 15.49
CA TYR A 388 13.80 -8.90 14.08
C TYR A 388 15.18 -8.68 13.47
N VAL A 389 15.77 -7.50 13.63
CA VAL A 389 17.09 -7.21 13.04
C VAL A 389 18.18 -7.95 13.83
N SER A 390 18.49 -7.52 15.06
CA SER A 390 19.64 -8.05 15.81
C SER A 390 19.51 -9.50 16.27
N ALA A 391 18.36 -9.89 16.82
CA ALA A 391 18.18 -11.25 17.35
C ALA A 391 17.87 -12.31 16.28
N SER A 392 17.50 -11.89 15.05
CA SER A 392 17.10 -12.79 13.95
C SER A 392 17.93 -12.59 12.68
N TYR A 393 17.67 -11.55 11.88
CA TYR A 393 18.28 -11.39 10.55
C TYR A 393 19.79 -11.14 10.57
N LEU A 394 20.33 -10.62 11.67
CA LEU A 394 21.76 -10.40 11.87
C LEU A 394 22.35 -11.39 12.89
N ASN A 395 21.64 -12.49 13.18
CA ASN A 395 22.10 -13.51 14.11
C ASN A 395 22.48 -14.81 13.35
N PRO A 396 23.77 -15.13 13.19
CA PRO A 396 24.24 -16.31 12.46
C PRO A 396 23.74 -17.66 13.00
N LYS A 397 23.14 -17.69 14.20
CA LYS A 397 22.53 -18.89 14.79
C LYS A 397 21.08 -19.10 14.36
N LYS A 398 20.50 -18.19 13.58
CA LYS A 398 19.09 -18.18 13.18
C LYS A 398 18.96 -18.51 11.71
N PHE A 399 17.86 -19.17 11.34
CA PHE A 399 17.62 -19.57 9.96
C PHE A 399 17.37 -18.37 9.03
N GLN A 400 16.93 -17.23 9.59
CA GLN A 400 16.69 -16.00 8.85
C GLN A 400 17.97 -15.30 8.38
N TYR A 401 19.13 -15.69 8.91
CA TYR A 401 20.39 -15.03 8.62
C TYR A 401 20.94 -15.47 7.26
N HIS A 402 20.99 -14.51 6.34
CA HIS A 402 21.53 -14.65 4.98
C HIS A 402 22.41 -13.45 4.58
N GLY A 403 22.87 -12.69 5.58
CA GLY A 403 23.46 -11.35 5.43
C GLY A 403 22.55 -10.26 5.98
N GLY A 404 23.14 -9.27 6.64
CA GLY A 404 22.46 -8.21 7.36
C GLY A 404 22.08 -6.99 6.52
N PHE A 405 21.80 -7.16 5.23
CA PHE A 405 21.41 -6.11 4.27
C PHE A 405 20.08 -6.49 3.60
N PHE A 406 19.41 -5.56 2.91
CA PHE A 406 18.11 -5.84 2.30
C PHE A 406 18.15 -6.98 1.28
N GLY A 407 19.09 -6.91 0.33
CA GLY A 407 19.42 -7.99 -0.60
C GLY A 407 18.29 -8.38 -1.56
N ASP A 408 18.28 -9.65 -1.93
CA ASP A 408 17.46 -10.25 -2.99
C ASP A 408 17.04 -11.69 -2.58
N LYS A 409 16.58 -12.51 -3.52
CA LYS A 409 16.20 -13.90 -3.20
C LYS A 409 17.39 -14.86 -3.08
N ALA A 410 18.59 -14.45 -3.49
CA ALA A 410 19.80 -15.22 -3.26
C ALA A 410 20.40 -14.94 -1.88
N SER A 411 20.34 -13.68 -1.42
CA SER A 411 21.05 -13.21 -0.22
C SER A 411 20.40 -12.03 0.49
N GLY A 412 20.77 -11.82 1.75
CA GLY A 412 20.22 -10.76 2.60
C GLY A 412 18.85 -11.09 3.18
N MET A 413 18.20 -10.09 3.75
CA MET A 413 16.94 -10.24 4.48
C MET A 413 15.79 -10.74 3.58
N ASN A 414 15.77 -10.34 2.31
CA ASN A 414 14.70 -10.66 1.36
C ASN A 414 14.51 -12.18 1.11
N VAL A 415 15.55 -12.99 1.34
CA VAL A 415 15.45 -14.46 1.29
C VAL A 415 14.31 -14.96 2.19
N SER A 416 14.22 -14.45 3.41
CA SER A 416 13.30 -14.93 4.44
C SER A 416 12.21 -13.92 4.85
N TYR A 417 12.36 -12.62 4.53
CA TYR A 417 11.47 -11.55 5.04
C TYR A 417 10.13 -11.45 4.31
N ALA A 418 10.14 -11.46 2.97
CA ALA A 418 8.94 -11.22 2.16
C ALA A 418 8.80 -12.26 1.05
N SER A 419 7.57 -12.55 0.61
CA SER A 419 7.36 -13.35 -0.61
C SER A 419 7.56 -12.54 -1.90
N ASP A 420 7.63 -11.21 -1.80
CA ASP A 420 7.95 -10.35 -2.92
C ASP A 420 9.44 -10.50 -3.30
N PRO A 421 9.78 -11.01 -4.50
CA PRO A 421 11.16 -11.23 -4.89
C PRO A 421 11.96 -9.93 -4.95
N TYR A 422 11.32 -8.77 -5.12
CA TYR A 422 11.97 -7.47 -5.27
C TYR A 422 11.76 -6.56 -4.05
N TRP A 423 11.37 -7.12 -2.90
CA TRP A 423 11.20 -6.37 -1.65
C TRP A 423 12.45 -5.58 -1.26
N GLY A 424 13.64 -6.18 -1.41
CA GLY A 424 14.90 -5.54 -1.02
C GLY A 424 15.25 -4.33 -1.88
N GLU A 425 14.95 -4.38 -3.18
CA GLU A 425 15.08 -3.22 -4.08
C GLU A 425 14.11 -2.10 -3.69
N LYS A 426 12.86 -2.44 -3.34
CA LYS A 426 11.84 -1.44 -2.92
C LYS A 426 12.27 -0.73 -1.64
N ALA A 427 12.70 -1.48 -0.63
CA ALA A 427 13.19 -0.91 0.63
C ALA A 427 14.45 -0.04 0.40
N ALA A 428 15.39 -0.52 -0.41
CA ALA A 428 16.59 0.24 -0.78
C ALA A 428 16.27 1.52 -1.57
N SER A 429 15.26 1.51 -2.43
CA SER A 429 14.81 2.68 -3.18
C SER A 429 14.21 3.75 -2.26
N TYR A 430 13.46 3.37 -1.22
CA TYR A 430 13.02 4.32 -0.18
C TYR A 430 14.22 4.92 0.57
N TYR A 431 15.23 4.10 0.90
CA TYR A 431 16.43 4.59 1.58
C TYR A 431 17.18 5.61 0.70
N MET A 432 17.40 5.28 -0.57
CA MET A 432 18.00 6.22 -1.52
C MET A 432 17.23 7.53 -1.62
N GLN A 433 15.90 7.49 -1.76
CA GLN A 433 15.09 8.70 -1.89
C GLN A 433 15.14 9.57 -0.63
N LEU A 434 15.14 8.94 0.56
CA LEU A 434 15.35 9.63 1.84
C LEU A 434 16.70 10.34 1.87
N ASP A 435 17.77 9.61 1.55
CA ASP A 435 19.14 10.14 1.56
C ASP A 435 19.32 11.25 0.51
N GLU A 436 18.81 11.07 -0.71
CA GLU A 436 18.83 12.07 -1.78
C GLU A 436 18.12 13.36 -1.37
N ALA A 437 16.95 13.25 -0.74
CA ALA A 437 16.17 14.40 -0.31
C ALA A 437 16.82 15.19 0.84
N MET A 438 17.69 14.56 1.63
CA MET A 438 18.33 15.16 2.81
C MET A 438 19.82 15.48 2.61
N GLY A 439 20.38 15.23 1.42
CA GLY A 439 21.72 15.70 1.04
C GLY A 439 22.80 14.62 0.93
N LEU A 440 22.43 13.35 0.77
CA LEU A 440 23.33 12.23 0.45
C LEU A 440 24.42 11.98 1.51
N LYS A 441 24.05 12.09 2.79
CA LYS A 441 24.99 11.87 3.89
C LYS A 441 25.31 10.40 4.17
N ASP A 442 24.51 9.45 3.71
CA ASP A 442 24.76 8.02 3.92
C ASP A 442 25.41 7.33 2.70
N LEU A 443 25.14 7.83 1.49
CA LEU A 443 25.70 7.31 0.25
C LEU A 443 27.22 7.25 0.31
N ASN A 444 27.76 6.06 0.03
CA ASN A 444 29.19 5.79 -0.10
C ASN A 444 30.05 6.26 1.09
N GLN A 445 29.49 6.37 2.30
CA GLN A 445 30.30 6.73 3.48
C GLN A 445 31.17 5.59 3.98
N LEU A 446 30.80 4.34 3.69
CA LEU A 446 31.46 3.14 4.18
C LEU A 446 32.02 2.28 3.04
N THR A 447 33.14 1.60 3.32
CA THR A 447 33.70 0.58 2.44
C THR A 447 32.93 -0.73 2.59
N LEU A 448 32.48 -1.32 1.48
CA LEU A 448 31.79 -2.60 1.47
C LEU A 448 32.65 -3.66 0.78
N GLY A 449 32.85 -4.79 1.44
CA GLY A 449 33.44 -5.99 0.84
C GLY A 449 32.33 -6.92 0.39
N ILE A 450 32.36 -7.34 -0.88
CA ILE A 450 31.38 -8.27 -1.45
C ILE A 450 32.06 -9.63 -1.71
N HIS A 451 31.56 -10.65 -1.02
CA HIS A 451 31.89 -12.05 -1.27
C HIS A 451 30.89 -12.64 -2.25
N THR A 452 31.34 -13.10 -3.40
CA THR A 452 30.45 -13.56 -4.49
C THR A 452 30.40 -15.08 -4.64
N GLU A 453 31.06 -15.83 -3.75
CA GLU A 453 31.15 -17.29 -3.84
C GLU A 453 30.20 -17.94 -2.83
N ASN A 454 29.54 -19.03 -3.20
CA ASN A 454 28.61 -19.76 -2.31
C ASN A 454 29.35 -20.62 -1.25
N THR A 455 30.23 -19.98 -0.48
CA THR A 455 31.08 -20.60 0.54
C THR A 455 30.92 -19.92 1.89
N SER A 456 31.28 -20.63 2.96
CA SER A 456 31.14 -20.08 4.30
C SER A 456 32.41 -19.41 4.79
N LEU A 457 32.27 -18.15 5.21
CA LEU A 457 33.34 -17.37 5.81
C LEU A 457 33.38 -17.60 7.31
N LYS A 458 34.59 -17.57 7.88
CA LYS A 458 34.83 -17.65 9.33
C LYS A 458 35.24 -16.27 9.82
N ILE A 459 34.40 -15.64 10.63
CA ILE A 459 34.74 -14.36 11.25
C ILE A 459 35.63 -14.64 12.45
N LEU A 460 36.84 -14.11 12.44
CA LEU A 460 37.85 -14.37 13.46
C LEU A 460 37.94 -13.25 14.48
N SER A 461 38.38 -13.58 15.69
CA SER A 461 38.61 -12.65 16.80
C SER A 461 39.85 -11.77 16.60
N GLU A 462 40.83 -12.24 15.82
CA GLU A 462 42.10 -11.56 15.54
C GLU A 462 42.49 -11.79 14.07
N PRO A 463 43.36 -10.96 13.47
CA PRO A 463 43.83 -11.13 12.09
C PRO A 463 44.88 -12.26 11.98
N ALA A 464 44.55 -13.47 12.42
CA ALA A 464 45.42 -14.63 12.37
C ALA A 464 44.62 -15.89 12.03
N ALA A 465 45.16 -16.77 11.19
CA ALA A 465 44.46 -17.97 10.73
C ALA A 465 44.13 -18.96 11.86
N SER A 466 44.86 -18.90 12.97
CA SER A 466 44.64 -19.72 14.18
C SER A 466 43.73 -19.07 15.23
N ALA A 467 43.24 -17.85 15.01
CA ALA A 467 42.41 -17.13 15.96
C ALA A 467 41.05 -17.83 16.20
N GLU A 468 40.41 -17.51 17.32
CA GLU A 468 39.07 -18.03 17.63
C GLU A 468 38.06 -17.59 16.56
N VAL A 469 37.24 -18.53 16.11
CA VAL A 469 36.12 -18.25 15.19
C VAL A 469 34.95 -17.74 16.01
N LEU A 470 34.62 -16.46 15.87
CA LEU A 470 33.47 -15.83 16.51
C LEU A 470 32.16 -16.43 15.98
N TYR A 471 32.02 -16.53 14.65
CA TYR A 471 30.90 -17.17 13.97
C TYR A 471 31.21 -17.46 12.48
N THR A 472 30.26 -18.11 11.80
CA THR A 472 30.33 -18.39 10.35
C THR A 472 29.12 -17.87 9.60
N THR A 473 29.29 -17.38 8.36
CA THR A 473 28.27 -16.61 7.62
C THR A 473 27.27 -17.44 6.79
N GLY A 474 27.27 -18.78 6.88
CA GLY A 474 26.49 -19.63 5.96
C GLY A 474 27.11 -19.67 4.55
N LYS A 475 26.42 -20.25 3.55
CA LYS A 475 26.94 -20.41 2.17
C LYS A 475 26.33 -19.45 1.14
N THR A 476 25.55 -18.49 1.61
CA THR A 476 24.79 -17.59 0.75
C THR A 476 25.71 -16.54 0.11
N ALA A 477 25.51 -16.26 -1.18
CA ALA A 477 26.17 -15.19 -1.90
C ALA A 477 25.21 -14.46 -2.85
N PRO A 478 25.46 -13.18 -3.18
CA PRO A 478 26.56 -12.35 -2.65
C PRO A 478 26.39 -12.03 -1.15
N LEU A 479 27.48 -11.87 -0.41
CA LEU A 479 27.46 -11.43 1.00
C LEU A 479 28.24 -10.13 1.11
N ALA A 480 27.57 -9.08 1.57
CA ALA A 480 28.16 -7.76 1.80
C ALA A 480 28.49 -7.54 3.29
N LEU A 481 29.72 -7.08 3.57
CA LEU A 481 30.17 -6.73 4.92
C LEU A 481 30.80 -5.32 4.93
N VAL A 482 30.61 -4.59 6.03
CA VAL A 482 31.27 -3.29 6.26
C VAL A 482 32.73 -3.53 6.66
N LEU A 483 33.66 -2.95 5.89
CA LEU A 483 35.09 -3.00 6.16
C LEU A 483 35.52 -1.72 6.87
N LEU A 484 36.17 -1.86 8.01
CA LEU A 484 36.57 -0.74 8.87
C LEU A 484 38.03 -0.33 8.60
N GLU A 485 38.92 -1.32 8.56
CA GLU A 485 40.37 -1.11 8.47
C GLU A 485 41.03 -2.23 7.67
N LYS A 486 42.10 -1.89 6.94
CA LYS A 486 42.99 -2.84 6.28
C LYS A 486 44.27 -3.00 7.09
N LEU A 487 44.61 -4.23 7.43
CA LEU A 487 45.76 -4.61 8.25
C LEU A 487 46.72 -5.48 7.45
N GLU A 488 48.02 -5.34 7.71
CA GLU A 488 49.07 -6.20 7.15
C GLU A 488 49.92 -6.78 8.28
N ASN A 489 50.13 -8.09 8.26
CA ASN A 489 50.97 -8.79 9.23
C ASN A 489 51.74 -9.97 8.59
N GLY A 490 52.45 -10.75 9.41
CA GLY A 490 53.25 -11.88 8.95
C GLY A 490 52.47 -13.03 8.29
N GLU A 491 51.14 -13.06 8.42
CA GLU A 491 50.25 -14.07 7.82
C GLU A 491 49.52 -13.57 6.58
N GLY A 492 49.62 -12.27 6.25
CA GLY A 492 49.07 -11.68 5.04
C GLY A 492 48.30 -10.38 5.29
N THR A 493 47.37 -10.09 4.38
CA THR A 493 46.51 -8.90 4.43
C THR A 493 45.13 -9.28 4.95
N TRP A 494 44.63 -8.48 5.89
CA TRP A 494 43.38 -8.71 6.61
C TRP A 494 42.50 -7.47 6.56
N TYR A 495 41.19 -7.67 6.68
CA TYR A 495 40.23 -6.61 6.96
C TYR A 495 39.66 -6.79 8.36
N LYS A 496 39.64 -5.71 9.13
CA LYS A 496 38.76 -5.55 10.29
C LYS A 496 37.36 -5.26 9.75
N VAL A 497 36.38 -6.05 10.15
CA VAL A 497 34.99 -5.94 9.69
C VAL A 497 34.06 -5.64 10.87
N GLN A 498 32.98 -4.92 10.60
CA GLN A 498 31.91 -4.76 11.58
C GLN A 498 31.16 -6.09 11.72
N SER A 499 31.10 -6.65 12.93
CA SER A 499 30.45 -7.95 13.17
C SER A 499 28.94 -7.84 13.02
N GLU A 500 28.33 -8.73 12.26
CA GLU A 500 26.86 -8.80 12.17
C GLU A 500 26.23 -9.31 13.47
N ALA A 501 26.88 -10.26 14.14
CA ALA A 501 26.43 -10.78 15.42
C ALA A 501 26.72 -9.78 16.56
N ALA A 502 25.70 -9.53 17.40
CA ALA A 502 25.87 -8.83 18.67
C ALA A 502 26.64 -9.70 19.68
N VAL A 503 27.52 -9.08 20.47
CA VAL A 503 28.26 -9.76 21.54
C VAL A 503 27.40 -9.91 22.80
N ALA A 504 26.56 -8.92 23.12
CA ALA A 504 25.71 -8.94 24.30
C ALA A 504 24.52 -9.93 24.17
N GLU A 505 24.15 -10.59 25.28
CA GLU A 505 23.06 -11.57 25.30
C GLU A 505 21.67 -10.95 25.09
N ASP A 506 21.50 -9.68 25.48
CA ASP A 506 20.25 -8.92 25.29
C ASP A 506 20.18 -8.20 23.93
N PHE A 507 21.17 -8.44 23.07
CA PHE A 507 21.34 -7.89 21.73
C PHE A 507 21.62 -6.39 21.68
N THR A 508 21.95 -5.75 22.80
CA THR A 508 22.57 -4.43 22.76
C THR A 508 23.86 -4.48 21.96
N TYR A 509 24.15 -3.41 21.22
CA TYR A 509 25.22 -3.42 20.22
C TYR A 509 26.13 -2.21 20.38
N ARG A 510 27.36 -2.46 20.83
CA ARG A 510 28.46 -1.50 20.85
C ARG A 510 29.30 -1.71 19.60
N PHE A 511 29.42 -0.67 18.77
CA PHE A 511 30.11 -0.75 17.49
C PHE A 511 31.61 -1.00 17.68
N GLU A 512 32.20 -0.43 18.73
CA GLU A 512 33.62 -0.60 19.06
C GLU A 512 33.95 -2.04 19.50
N ASP A 513 33.01 -2.70 20.19
CA ASP A 513 33.19 -4.06 20.71
C ASP A 513 32.82 -5.15 19.70
N CYS A 514 31.85 -4.88 18.83
CA CYS A 514 31.31 -5.87 17.89
C CYS A 514 32.09 -5.88 16.58
N ILE A 515 33.35 -6.33 16.62
CA ILE A 515 34.28 -6.40 15.48
C ILE A 515 34.75 -7.83 15.20
N GLY A 516 35.24 -8.07 13.98
CA GLY A 516 35.90 -9.32 13.62
C GLY A 516 36.90 -9.15 12.48
N TYR A 517 37.54 -10.24 12.06
CA TYR A 517 38.59 -10.21 11.04
C TYR A 517 38.39 -11.29 9.97
N LEU A 518 38.72 -10.93 8.73
CA LEU A 518 38.74 -11.82 7.56
C LEU A 518 39.99 -11.56 6.71
N PRO A 519 40.58 -12.58 6.06
CA PRO A 519 41.65 -12.36 5.10
C PRO A 519 41.12 -11.58 3.89
N SER A 520 41.96 -10.74 3.27
CA SER A 520 41.53 -9.90 2.15
C SER A 520 41.04 -10.70 0.94
N SER A 521 41.49 -11.95 0.78
CA SER A 521 41.06 -12.88 -0.26
C SER A 521 39.60 -13.35 -0.10
N SER A 522 38.93 -13.03 1.00
CA SER A 522 37.52 -13.33 1.20
C SER A 522 36.58 -12.50 0.32
N PHE A 523 37.06 -11.40 -0.28
CA PHE A 523 36.22 -10.49 -1.06
C PHE A 523 36.70 -10.39 -2.51
N GLN A 524 35.79 -10.58 -3.45
CA GLN A 524 36.05 -10.44 -4.88
C GLN A 524 35.91 -8.98 -5.33
N LEU A 525 35.07 -8.20 -4.65
CA LEU A 525 34.84 -6.79 -4.94
C LEU A 525 34.94 -5.96 -3.66
N ILE A 526 35.51 -4.76 -3.79
CA ILE A 526 35.57 -3.76 -2.72
C ILE A 526 34.95 -2.48 -3.28
N LEU A 527 33.84 -2.03 -2.69
CA LEU A 527 33.19 -0.78 -3.04
C LEU A 527 33.66 0.32 -2.08
N ASN A 528 33.92 1.52 -2.60
CA ASN A 528 34.31 2.71 -1.83
C ASN A 528 35.55 2.46 -0.94
N ALA A 529 36.61 1.88 -1.52
CA ALA A 529 37.84 1.51 -0.78
C ALA A 529 38.58 2.70 -0.14
N ASP A 530 38.36 3.91 -0.67
CA ASP A 530 38.87 5.18 -0.15
C ASP A 530 38.29 5.58 1.22
N ARG A 531 37.24 4.88 1.67
CA ARG A 531 36.55 5.11 2.95
C ARG A 531 37.07 4.29 4.12
N LEU A 532 38.05 3.40 3.90
CA LEU A 532 38.70 2.66 4.98
C LEU A 532 39.31 3.64 6.00
N ASN A 533 39.21 3.32 7.29
CA ASN A 533 39.74 4.12 8.41
C ASN A 533 39.09 5.51 8.58
N THR A 534 37.96 5.79 7.94
CA THR A 534 37.30 7.11 8.04
C THR A 534 36.24 7.21 9.13
N LEU A 535 35.71 6.07 9.61
CA LEU A 535 34.66 6.05 10.63
C LEU A 535 35.22 6.49 11.99
N GLN A 536 34.69 7.58 12.53
CA GLN A 536 35.01 8.10 13.86
C GLN A 536 33.77 8.01 14.75
N LEU A 537 33.93 7.36 15.89
CA LEU A 537 32.88 7.16 16.88
C LEU A 537 33.22 7.88 18.18
N LYS A 538 32.19 8.21 18.94
CA LYS A 538 32.28 8.63 20.34
C LYS A 538 31.25 7.85 21.15
N SER A 539 31.44 7.81 22.46
CA SER A 539 30.46 7.23 23.38
C SER A 539 29.70 8.32 24.13
N ALA A 540 28.43 8.05 24.42
CA ALA A 540 27.61 8.86 25.31
C ALA A 540 26.96 7.98 26.38
N VAL A 541 26.79 8.54 27.57
CA VAL A 541 26.17 7.82 28.69
C VAL A 541 24.89 8.53 29.11
N PHE A 542 23.78 7.81 29.14
CA PHE A 542 22.51 8.29 29.64
C PHE A 542 22.22 7.71 31.01
N ASP A 543 21.77 8.56 31.93
CA ASP A 543 21.39 8.22 33.29
C ASP A 543 19.93 8.60 33.51
N ALA A 544 19.08 7.64 33.85
CA ALA A 544 17.66 7.86 34.06
C ALA A 544 17.34 8.68 35.33
N GLY A 545 18.35 9.06 36.13
CA GLY A 545 18.14 9.76 37.39
C GLY A 545 17.27 8.95 38.35
N GLU A 546 16.09 9.47 38.69
CA GLU A 546 15.11 8.80 39.55
C GLU A 546 14.15 7.86 38.78
N GLY A 547 14.29 7.75 37.47
CA GLY A 547 13.46 6.90 36.62
C GLY A 547 14.11 5.60 36.19
N THR A 548 13.55 5.00 35.14
CA THR A 548 13.99 3.72 34.57
C THR A 548 13.74 3.72 33.07
N PHE A 549 14.70 3.21 32.30
CA PHE A 549 14.57 3.09 30.85
C PHE A 549 13.58 1.98 30.44
N PRO A 550 12.97 2.03 29.25
CA PRO A 550 12.02 1.02 28.79
C PRO A 550 12.55 -0.42 28.81
N GLN A 551 13.84 -0.61 28.54
CA GLN A 551 14.52 -1.91 28.59
C GLN A 551 14.91 -2.35 30.03
N GLY A 552 14.66 -1.51 31.03
CA GLY A 552 15.11 -1.68 32.40
C GLY A 552 16.46 -1.01 32.68
N GLY A 553 16.75 -0.82 33.97
CA GLY A 553 17.97 -0.17 34.44
C GLY A 553 17.92 1.36 34.42
N SER A 554 18.92 1.97 35.05
CA SER A 554 19.04 3.43 35.19
C SER A 554 20.16 4.03 34.35
N ARG A 555 20.90 3.23 33.57
CA ARG A 555 22.04 3.71 32.80
C ARG A 555 22.17 2.99 31.47
N ILE A 556 22.46 3.74 30.41
CA ILE A 556 22.72 3.23 29.05
C ILE A 556 24.01 3.87 28.55
N GLU A 557 24.85 3.08 27.89
CA GLU A 557 26.01 3.58 27.16
C GLU A 557 25.85 3.22 25.68
N ILE A 558 26.06 4.20 24.79
CA ILE A 558 25.88 4.04 23.35
C ILE A 558 27.12 4.53 22.59
N ASP A 559 27.34 3.96 21.40
CA ASP A 559 28.28 4.49 20.42
C ASP A 559 27.51 5.24 19.33
N LEU A 560 28.05 6.38 18.92
CA LEU A 560 27.49 7.21 17.87
C LEU A 560 28.61 7.88 17.07
N LEU A 561 28.26 8.38 15.89
CA LEU A 561 29.19 9.16 15.07
C LEU A 561 29.65 10.39 15.85
N GLU A 562 30.93 10.77 15.68
CA GLU A 562 31.56 11.87 16.41
C GLU A 562 30.76 13.19 16.34
N ASN A 563 30.16 13.47 15.18
CA ASN A 563 29.39 14.70 14.92
C ASN A 563 27.88 14.57 15.16
N SER A 564 27.39 13.41 15.62
CA SER A 564 25.97 13.22 15.91
C SER A 564 25.61 13.68 17.32
N GLU A 565 24.38 14.12 17.50
CA GLU A 565 23.78 14.31 18.82
C GLU A 565 23.34 12.96 19.37
N PRO A 566 23.63 12.64 20.64
CA PRO A 566 23.22 11.39 21.22
C PRO A 566 21.73 11.42 21.54
N TYR A 567 21.05 10.31 21.28
CA TYR A 567 19.64 10.12 21.57
C TYR A 567 19.45 8.83 22.39
N ALA A 568 18.56 8.88 23.39
CA ALA A 568 18.21 7.74 24.23
C ALA A 568 16.70 7.69 24.48
N PRO A 569 16.14 6.51 24.83
CA PRO A 569 14.74 6.42 25.22
C PRO A 569 14.41 7.39 26.34
N GLU A 570 13.22 7.97 26.29
CA GLU A 570 12.65 8.66 27.44
C GLU A 570 12.52 7.67 28.61
N PRO A 571 13.22 7.90 29.73
CA PRO A 571 13.04 7.08 30.92
C PRO A 571 11.73 7.46 31.61
N THR A 572 11.06 6.49 32.19
CA THR A 572 9.82 6.70 32.94
C THR A 572 10.09 6.84 34.43
N ARG A 573 9.30 7.67 35.11
CA ARG A 573 9.34 7.85 36.56
C ARG A 573 7.91 7.93 37.08
N GLU A 574 7.63 7.21 38.16
CA GLU A 574 6.33 7.27 38.82
C GLU A 574 5.99 8.71 39.25
N GLY A 575 4.80 9.17 38.86
CA GLY A 575 4.29 10.51 39.19
C GLY A 575 4.99 11.66 38.44
N GLY A 576 5.89 11.37 37.50
CA GLY A 576 6.63 12.38 36.74
C GLY A 576 6.49 12.23 35.23
N VAL A 577 6.69 13.34 34.52
CA VAL A 577 6.92 13.37 33.06
C VAL A 577 8.38 13.73 32.82
N PHE A 578 9.04 12.98 31.94
CA PHE A 578 10.36 13.32 31.46
C PHE A 578 10.32 14.66 30.72
N VAL A 579 11.22 15.59 31.04
CA VAL A 579 11.25 16.93 30.42
C VAL A 579 12.53 17.25 29.67
N GLY A 580 13.54 16.38 29.72
CA GLY A 580 14.77 16.56 28.97
C GLY A 580 16.01 15.95 29.65
N TRP A 581 17.14 16.17 29.01
CA TRP A 581 18.46 15.71 29.45
C TRP A 581 19.31 16.89 29.95
N GLN A 582 19.89 16.75 31.13
CA GLN A 582 20.97 17.61 31.60
C GLN A 582 22.32 16.98 31.23
N GLU A 583 23.07 17.62 30.32
CA GLU A 583 24.39 17.16 29.89
C GLU A 583 25.50 17.69 30.83
N ASN A 584 26.43 16.80 31.19
CA ASN A 584 27.66 17.14 31.89
C ASN A 584 28.78 16.16 31.53
N ASN A 585 29.75 16.62 30.73
CA ASN A 585 30.93 15.85 30.29
C ASN A 585 30.57 14.51 29.63
N GLY A 586 29.61 14.50 28.71
CA GLY A 586 29.18 13.30 27.97
C GLY A 586 28.23 12.38 28.75
N VAL A 587 27.83 12.77 29.96
CA VAL A 587 26.77 12.11 30.73
C VAL A 587 25.50 12.95 30.65
N TYR A 588 24.41 12.33 30.22
CA TYR A 588 23.09 12.93 30.04
C TYR A 588 22.16 12.39 31.14
N THR A 589 21.85 13.21 32.15
CA THR A 589 20.98 12.82 33.26
C THR A 589 19.55 13.30 33.03
N ALA A 590 18.57 12.41 33.19
CA ALA A 590 17.17 12.71 32.93
C ALA A 590 16.57 13.65 33.97
N GLU A 591 15.81 14.64 33.50
CA GLU A 591 15.03 15.56 34.34
C GLU A 591 13.53 15.25 34.25
N TYR A 592 12.82 15.50 35.36
CA TYR A 592 11.40 15.20 35.50
C TYR A 592 10.61 16.34 36.10
N LYS A 593 9.35 16.43 35.66
CA LYS A 593 8.35 17.31 36.24
C LYS A 593 7.22 16.51 36.87
N GLU A 594 6.92 16.78 38.14
CA GLU A 594 5.89 16.06 38.91
C GLU A 594 4.47 16.44 38.44
N ILE A 595 3.65 15.43 38.14
CA ILE A 595 2.24 15.59 37.77
C ILE A 595 1.40 15.72 39.04
N GLN A 596 0.62 16.79 39.13
CA GLN A 596 -0.40 16.95 40.17
C GLN A 596 -1.72 16.26 39.77
N SER A 597 -2.20 16.47 38.55
CA SER A 597 -3.41 15.81 38.03
C SER A 597 -3.47 15.83 36.50
N ILE A 598 -4.27 14.92 35.92
CA ILE A 598 -4.66 14.97 34.52
C ILE A 598 -6.19 14.86 34.37
N SER A 599 -6.77 15.56 33.41
CA SER A 599 -8.23 15.57 33.19
C SER A 599 -8.60 15.83 31.72
N MET A 600 -9.71 15.23 31.25
CA MET A 600 -10.26 15.52 29.92
C MET A 600 -10.77 16.97 29.82
N ILE A 601 -10.41 17.69 28.75
CA ILE A 601 -10.95 19.03 28.44
C ILE A 601 -12.03 18.92 27.36
N SER A 602 -11.76 18.14 26.31
CA SER A 602 -12.69 17.86 25.22
C SER A 602 -12.78 16.35 24.97
N LEU A 603 -14.00 15.86 24.77
CA LEU A 603 -14.25 14.44 24.54
C LEU A 603 -14.35 14.17 23.04
N PRO A 604 -13.65 13.15 22.51
CA PRO A 604 -13.76 12.75 21.12
C PRO A 604 -15.07 11.99 20.87
N LYS A 605 -15.24 11.41 19.67
CA LYS A 605 -16.41 10.58 19.34
C LYS A 605 -16.60 9.45 20.36
N GLN A 606 -17.86 9.23 20.79
CA GLN A 606 -18.19 8.26 21.85
C GLN A 606 -19.06 7.09 21.40
N GLN A 607 -19.59 7.11 20.17
CA GLN A 607 -20.51 6.08 19.66
C GLN A 607 -19.92 5.45 18.40
N PHE A 608 -19.81 4.13 18.40
CA PHE A 608 -19.11 3.37 17.38
C PHE A 608 -19.88 2.12 16.96
N ALA A 609 -19.79 1.77 15.69
CA ALA A 609 -20.18 0.44 15.21
C ALA A 609 -19.08 -0.57 15.62
N SER A 610 -19.46 -1.80 15.92
CA SER A 610 -18.49 -2.89 16.10
C SER A 610 -17.66 -3.10 14.82
N GLY A 611 -16.35 -3.30 14.98
CA GLY A 611 -15.35 -3.41 13.91
C GLY A 611 -14.86 -2.06 13.35
N SER A 612 -15.40 -0.93 13.81
CA SER A 612 -14.92 0.40 13.39
C SER A 612 -13.57 0.76 14.02
N ARG A 613 -13.02 1.92 13.63
CA ARG A 613 -11.76 2.43 14.16
C ARG A 613 -12.05 3.56 15.15
N ILE A 614 -11.21 3.67 16.18
CA ILE A 614 -11.29 4.77 17.12
C ILE A 614 -11.07 6.11 16.39
N ASP A 615 -11.81 7.13 16.81
CA ASP A 615 -11.73 8.48 16.28
C ASP A 615 -11.45 9.41 17.46
N LEU A 616 -10.22 9.91 17.52
CA LEU A 616 -9.70 10.77 18.59
C LEU A 616 -9.75 12.25 18.22
N LYS A 617 -10.28 12.59 17.04
CA LYS A 617 -10.39 13.97 16.59
C LYS A 617 -11.19 14.77 17.62
N GLU A 618 -10.78 16.02 17.83
CA GLU A 618 -11.34 16.96 18.82
C GLU A 618 -11.13 16.57 20.29
N GLY A 619 -10.48 15.44 20.61
CA GLY A 619 -10.17 15.04 21.99
C GLY A 619 -8.88 15.69 22.53
N SER A 620 -8.89 16.11 23.80
CA SER A 620 -7.71 16.68 24.48
C SER A 620 -7.74 16.48 26.01
N VAL A 621 -6.55 16.55 26.62
CA VAL A 621 -6.34 16.48 28.07
C VAL A 621 -5.60 17.71 28.60
N LEU A 622 -5.90 18.09 29.84
CA LEU A 622 -5.13 19.05 30.64
C LEU A 622 -4.21 18.28 31.58
N VAL A 623 -2.93 18.62 31.58
CA VAL A 623 -1.94 18.19 32.56
C VAL A 623 -1.68 19.36 33.51
N GLN A 624 -1.85 19.14 34.81
CA GLN A 624 -1.49 20.10 35.86
C GLN A 624 -0.27 19.58 36.60
N TYR A 625 0.76 20.41 36.74
CA TYR A 625 2.01 20.04 37.38
C TYR A 625 2.09 20.58 38.81
N ALA A 626 2.92 19.95 39.65
CA ALA A 626 3.09 20.33 41.05
C ALA A 626 3.70 21.74 41.23
N ASP A 627 4.39 22.26 40.22
CA ASP A 627 4.93 23.64 40.19
C ASP A 627 3.88 24.71 39.85
N GLY A 628 2.62 24.32 39.63
CA GLY A 628 1.49 25.19 39.32
C GLY A 628 1.30 25.51 37.83
N THR A 629 2.18 25.03 36.95
CA THR A 629 2.01 25.17 35.50
C THR A 629 1.01 24.15 34.93
N GLN A 630 0.50 24.41 33.73
CA GLN A 630 -0.48 23.56 33.05
C GLN A 630 -0.16 23.44 31.56
N GLU A 631 -0.53 22.31 30.95
CA GLU A 631 -0.35 22.03 29.52
C GLU A 631 -1.58 21.32 28.94
N GLU A 632 -2.11 21.79 27.81
CA GLU A 632 -3.14 21.09 27.03
C GLU A 632 -2.47 20.22 25.97
N LYS A 633 -2.84 18.94 25.89
CA LYS A 633 -2.35 18.00 24.88
C LYS A 633 -3.50 17.38 24.09
N PRO A 634 -3.50 17.44 22.74
CA PRO A 634 -4.45 16.70 21.93
C PRO A 634 -4.24 15.19 22.11
N LEU A 635 -5.31 14.39 21.97
CA LEU A 635 -5.20 12.94 22.05
C LEU A 635 -4.49 12.37 20.82
N THR A 636 -3.62 11.39 21.04
CA THR A 636 -3.00 10.58 20.00
C THR A 636 -3.31 9.11 20.19
N SER A 637 -3.03 8.30 19.17
CA SER A 637 -3.21 6.84 19.23
C SER A 637 -2.30 6.17 20.27
N SER A 638 -1.20 6.82 20.68
CA SER A 638 -0.27 6.35 21.72
C SER A 638 -0.68 6.73 23.14
N MET A 639 -1.63 7.66 23.29
CA MET A 639 -2.17 8.05 24.60
C MET A 639 -3.34 7.19 25.06
N VAL A 640 -3.98 6.42 24.17
CA VAL A 640 -5.24 5.72 24.46
C VAL A 640 -5.08 4.20 24.51
N SER A 641 -5.77 3.57 25.46
CA SER A 641 -5.78 2.11 25.66
C SER A 641 -7.05 1.64 26.36
N GLY A 642 -7.18 0.32 26.58
CA GLY A 642 -8.28 -0.26 27.37
C GLY A 642 -9.61 -0.45 26.63
N PHE A 643 -9.62 -0.41 25.29
CA PHE A 643 -10.80 -0.61 24.46
C PHE A 643 -10.61 -1.73 23.43
N ASP A 644 -11.70 -2.38 23.04
CA ASP A 644 -11.78 -3.32 21.91
C ASP A 644 -12.93 -2.93 20.99
N MET A 645 -12.60 -2.45 19.78
CA MET A 645 -13.59 -2.01 18.81
C MET A 645 -14.48 -3.14 18.27
N ASN A 646 -14.18 -4.41 18.58
CA ASN A 646 -15.00 -5.57 18.19
C ASN A 646 -15.93 -6.05 19.31
N ALA A 647 -15.75 -5.56 20.55
CA ALA A 647 -16.57 -5.96 21.69
C ALA A 647 -17.80 -5.05 21.84
N ASP A 648 -19.01 -5.61 21.79
CA ASP A 648 -20.25 -4.85 21.99
C ASP A 648 -20.40 -4.34 23.43
N GLY A 649 -20.97 -3.15 23.60
CA GLY A 649 -21.32 -2.58 24.89
C GLY A 649 -20.55 -1.30 25.26
N PRO A 650 -20.83 -0.75 26.46
CA PRO A 650 -20.09 0.37 27.01
C PRO A 650 -18.66 -0.06 27.37
N GLN A 651 -17.70 0.81 27.08
CA GLN A 651 -16.28 0.60 27.38
C GLN A 651 -15.66 1.90 27.89
N THR A 652 -14.63 1.79 28.72
CA THR A 652 -13.90 2.95 29.25
C THR A 652 -12.52 3.00 28.60
N VAL A 653 -12.27 4.06 27.84
CA VAL A 653 -10.97 4.33 27.24
C VAL A 653 -10.07 4.97 28.29
N THR A 654 -8.92 4.36 28.55
CA THR A 654 -7.88 4.92 29.41
C THR A 654 -6.99 5.84 28.59
N VAL A 655 -6.79 7.06 29.08
CA VAL A 655 -5.88 8.06 28.50
C VAL A 655 -4.70 8.23 29.43
N SER A 656 -3.48 8.09 28.91
CA SER A 656 -2.24 8.11 29.68
C SER A 656 -1.32 9.25 29.26
N VAL A 657 -0.74 9.95 30.25
CA VAL A 657 0.38 10.89 30.08
C VAL A 657 1.45 10.52 31.10
N GLY A 658 2.60 10.02 30.63
CA GLY A 658 3.57 9.37 31.51
C GLY A 658 2.92 8.17 32.23
N THR A 659 3.03 8.12 33.55
CA THR A 659 2.34 7.10 34.37
C THR A 659 0.96 7.54 34.88
N ALA A 660 0.55 8.79 34.66
CA ALA A 660 -0.74 9.29 35.11
C ALA A 660 -1.85 8.96 34.10
N THR A 661 -3.06 8.69 34.59
CA THR A 661 -4.20 8.29 33.76
C THR A 661 -5.48 9.07 34.07
N THR A 662 -6.30 9.26 33.04
CA THR A 662 -7.70 9.70 33.10
C THR A 662 -8.49 8.80 32.15
N SER A 663 -9.80 8.96 32.06
CA SER A 663 -10.62 8.17 31.14
C SER A 663 -11.81 8.91 30.56
N TYR A 664 -12.40 8.32 29.54
CA TYR A 664 -13.72 8.67 29.02
C TYR A 664 -14.44 7.43 28.52
N ASP A 665 -15.76 7.49 28.46
CA ASP A 665 -16.57 6.35 28.05
C ASP A 665 -16.92 6.40 26.55
N ILE A 666 -16.90 5.22 25.94
CA ILE A 666 -17.40 4.97 24.59
C ILE A 666 -18.46 3.87 24.62
N LYS A 667 -19.25 3.76 23.56
CA LYS A 667 -20.16 2.65 23.32
C LYS A 667 -19.94 2.09 21.93
N VAL A 668 -19.58 0.82 21.88
CA VAL A 668 -19.54 0.02 20.66
C VAL A 668 -20.89 -0.70 20.55
N SER A 669 -21.49 -0.69 19.35
CA SER A 669 -22.84 -1.21 19.13
C SER A 669 -22.88 -2.19 17.96
N GLU A 670 -23.08 -3.47 18.25
CA GLU A 670 -23.37 -4.50 17.25
C GLU A 670 -24.71 -4.25 16.51
N PRO A 671 -25.81 -3.81 17.17
CA PRO A 671 -27.01 -3.40 16.45
C PRO A 671 -26.79 -2.29 15.42
N LEU A 672 -25.86 -1.35 15.69
CA LEU A 672 -25.47 -0.33 14.73
C LEU A 672 -24.76 -0.96 13.52
N THR A 673 -23.83 -1.89 13.76
CA THR A 673 -23.16 -2.67 12.70
C THR A 673 -24.17 -3.43 11.85
N GLN A 674 -25.09 -4.19 12.47
CA GLN A 674 -26.12 -4.95 11.77
C GLN A 674 -27.02 -4.05 10.92
N ALA A 675 -27.39 -2.85 11.41
CA ALA A 675 -28.17 -1.90 10.63
C ALA A 675 -27.40 -1.35 9.41
N GLN A 676 -26.08 -1.16 9.54
CA GLN A 676 -25.20 -0.72 8.44
C GLN A 676 -24.98 -1.83 7.42
N ASP A 677 -24.72 -3.06 7.86
CA ASP A 677 -24.50 -4.22 7.00
C ASP A 677 -25.77 -4.61 6.25
N ALA A 678 -26.92 -4.67 6.94
CA ALA A 678 -28.21 -4.93 6.28
C ALA A 678 -28.52 -3.89 5.20
N LEU A 679 -28.20 -2.61 5.44
CA LEU A 679 -28.38 -1.56 4.44
C LEU A 679 -27.46 -1.75 3.22
N LYS A 680 -26.24 -2.23 3.44
CA LYS A 680 -25.29 -2.53 2.36
C LYS A 680 -25.68 -3.78 1.56
N GLU A 681 -26.18 -4.82 2.22
CA GLU A 681 -26.68 -6.04 1.55
C GLU A 681 -27.94 -5.75 0.74
N ASP A 682 -28.92 -5.04 1.32
CA ASP A 682 -30.15 -4.66 0.62
C ASP A 682 -29.84 -3.79 -0.61
N LEU A 683 -28.86 -2.90 -0.49
CA LEU A 683 -28.37 -2.09 -1.60
C LEU A 683 -27.81 -2.95 -2.73
N GLN A 684 -26.93 -3.90 -2.42
CA GLN A 684 -26.32 -4.77 -3.43
C GLN A 684 -27.37 -5.67 -4.08
N ALA A 685 -28.27 -6.25 -3.29
CA ALA A 685 -29.36 -7.07 -3.78
C ALA A 685 -30.29 -6.31 -4.74
N LEU A 686 -30.62 -5.04 -4.43
CA LEU A 686 -31.45 -4.20 -5.31
C LEU A 686 -30.71 -3.83 -6.61
N ILE A 687 -29.41 -3.57 -6.54
CA ILE A 687 -28.58 -3.31 -7.74
C ILE A 687 -28.59 -4.53 -8.67
N ASP A 688 -28.45 -5.73 -8.13
CA ASP A 688 -28.34 -6.96 -8.92
C ASP A 688 -29.70 -7.44 -9.46
N ALA A 689 -30.80 -7.15 -8.75
CA ALA A 689 -32.13 -7.67 -9.08
C ALA A 689 -32.95 -6.79 -10.03
N ILE A 690 -32.65 -5.49 -10.14
CA ILE A 690 -33.49 -4.55 -10.89
C ILE A 690 -32.88 -4.30 -12.28
N ASP A 691 -33.63 -4.67 -13.33
CA ASP A 691 -33.39 -4.14 -14.68
C ASP A 691 -33.86 -2.68 -14.73
N PRO A 692 -32.97 -1.69 -14.95
CA PRO A 692 -33.35 -0.28 -15.03
C PRO A 692 -34.38 0.02 -16.12
N ALA A 693 -34.48 -0.81 -17.16
CA ALA A 693 -35.47 -0.66 -18.22
C ALA A 693 -36.87 -1.16 -17.83
N ALA A 694 -37.00 -1.97 -16.77
CA ALA A 694 -38.22 -2.69 -16.44
C ALA A 694 -38.50 -2.76 -14.92
N VAL A 695 -38.54 -1.61 -14.24
CA VAL A 695 -38.76 -1.53 -12.79
C VAL A 695 -40.24 -1.75 -12.40
N THR A 696 -40.52 -2.78 -11.60
CA THR A 696 -41.87 -3.10 -11.07
C THR A 696 -42.31 -2.16 -9.94
N GLU A 697 -43.62 -2.06 -9.67
CA GLU A 697 -44.14 -1.22 -8.56
C GLU A 697 -43.61 -1.62 -7.17
N GLN A 698 -43.38 -2.91 -6.95
CA GLN A 698 -42.77 -3.37 -5.70
C GLN A 698 -41.32 -2.86 -5.58
N GLN A 699 -40.51 -3.04 -6.63
CA GLN A 699 -39.13 -2.54 -6.65
C GLN A 699 -39.05 -1.01 -6.49
N LYS A 700 -40.02 -0.26 -7.01
CA LYS A 700 -40.12 1.19 -6.76
C LYS A 700 -40.33 1.49 -5.27
N THR A 701 -41.19 0.72 -4.61
CA THR A 701 -41.43 0.85 -3.17
C THR A 701 -40.17 0.54 -2.37
N ASP A 702 -39.47 -0.54 -2.73
CA ASP A 702 -38.22 -0.97 -2.08
C ASP A 702 -37.11 0.08 -2.24
N LEU A 703 -36.95 0.67 -3.44
CA LEU A 703 -36.01 1.75 -3.70
C LEU A 703 -36.32 3.02 -2.87
N ILE A 704 -37.60 3.37 -2.70
CA ILE A 704 -38.00 4.51 -1.87
C ILE A 704 -37.72 4.24 -0.38
N GLN A 705 -37.96 3.03 0.10
CA GLN A 705 -37.61 2.62 1.47
C GLN A 705 -36.10 2.62 1.70
N LEU A 706 -35.33 2.13 0.73
CA LEU A 706 -33.86 2.21 0.75
C LEU A 706 -33.41 3.67 0.87
N LYS A 707 -33.98 4.58 0.07
CA LYS A 707 -33.65 6.01 0.15
C LYS A 707 -33.95 6.62 1.52
N GLN A 708 -35.05 6.23 2.16
CA GLN A 708 -35.37 6.70 3.51
C GLN A 708 -34.33 6.23 4.54
N ARG A 709 -33.87 4.98 4.44
CA ARG A 709 -32.81 4.44 5.32
C ARG A 709 -31.46 5.12 5.08
N LEU A 710 -31.11 5.38 3.82
CA LEU A 710 -29.90 6.13 3.46
C LEU A 710 -29.87 7.56 4.00
N ASP A 711 -31.04 8.17 4.24
CA ASP A 711 -31.13 9.51 4.83
C ASP A 711 -30.93 9.53 6.36
N THR A 712 -31.01 8.36 7.03
CA THR A 712 -30.94 8.24 8.49
C THR A 712 -29.80 7.37 9.00
N THR A 713 -29.21 6.54 8.13
CA THR A 713 -28.18 5.57 8.48
C THR A 713 -26.96 5.80 7.60
N GLU A 714 -25.81 5.96 8.24
CA GLU A 714 -24.52 6.08 7.54
C GLU A 714 -24.13 4.72 6.94
N VAL A 715 -23.68 4.69 5.68
CA VAL A 715 -23.16 3.49 5.02
C VAL A 715 -21.66 3.66 4.81
N SER A 716 -20.89 2.72 5.33
CA SER A 716 -19.43 2.73 5.23
C SER A 716 -18.98 2.37 3.80
N ALA A 717 -18.50 3.39 3.09
CA ALA A 717 -17.85 3.34 1.78
C ALA A 717 -18.71 2.85 0.59
N TRP A 718 -18.61 3.60 -0.50
CA TRP A 718 -19.38 3.40 -1.73
C TRP A 718 -18.43 3.26 -2.92
N THR A 719 -18.61 2.25 -3.77
CA THR A 719 -17.88 2.23 -5.05
C THR A 719 -18.53 3.19 -6.05
N ILE A 720 -17.74 3.74 -6.97
CA ILE A 720 -18.24 4.60 -8.05
C ILE A 720 -19.33 3.87 -8.86
N ALA A 721 -19.16 2.56 -9.09
CA ALA A 721 -20.15 1.74 -9.79
C ALA A 721 -21.48 1.63 -9.01
N GLN A 722 -21.43 1.40 -7.70
CA GLN A 722 -22.64 1.34 -6.86
C GLN A 722 -23.39 2.68 -6.84
N ILE A 723 -22.66 3.80 -6.75
CA ILE A 723 -23.24 5.15 -6.80
C ILE A 723 -23.98 5.36 -8.13
N ARG A 724 -23.35 5.02 -9.26
CA ARG A 724 -23.96 5.13 -10.59
C ARG A 724 -25.22 4.28 -10.73
N SER A 725 -25.13 2.99 -10.43
CA SER A 725 -26.25 2.06 -10.56
C SER A 725 -27.46 2.49 -9.74
N LEU A 726 -27.24 2.87 -8.47
CA LEU A 726 -28.35 3.23 -7.61
C LEU A 726 -28.93 4.61 -7.95
N ASP A 727 -28.12 5.56 -8.39
CA ASP A 727 -28.61 6.85 -8.87
C ASP A 727 -29.47 6.70 -10.12
N ALA A 728 -29.07 5.82 -11.06
CA ALA A 728 -29.85 5.53 -12.26
C ALA A 728 -31.25 4.95 -11.92
N LEU A 729 -31.33 4.09 -10.90
CA LEU A 729 -32.59 3.51 -10.43
C LEU A 729 -33.48 4.53 -9.68
N LEU A 730 -32.88 5.38 -8.84
CA LEU A 730 -33.63 6.34 -8.02
C LEU A 730 -34.06 7.58 -8.78
N LYS A 731 -33.28 8.04 -9.78
CA LYS A 731 -33.54 9.31 -10.46
C LYS A 731 -34.97 9.41 -11.02
N PRO A 732 -35.50 8.43 -11.79
CA PRO A 732 -36.85 8.52 -12.35
C PRO A 732 -37.95 8.61 -11.28
N LEU A 733 -37.73 8.01 -10.10
CA LEU A 733 -38.68 8.03 -8.98
C LEU A 733 -38.75 9.40 -8.29
N LEU A 734 -37.70 10.21 -8.42
CA LEU A 734 -37.51 11.46 -7.70
C LEU A 734 -37.60 12.70 -8.60
N ASP A 735 -37.57 12.54 -9.93
CA ASP A 735 -37.62 13.64 -10.91
C ASP A 735 -38.87 14.55 -10.74
N GLY A 736 -39.98 14.04 -10.22
CA GLY A 736 -41.18 14.83 -9.93
C GLY A 736 -41.08 15.75 -8.69
N GLN A 737 -40.00 15.67 -7.92
CA GLN A 737 -39.81 16.43 -6.68
C GLN A 737 -38.72 17.51 -6.79
N ARG A 738 -37.84 17.39 -7.78
CA ARG A 738 -36.65 18.23 -7.89
C ARG A 738 -36.33 18.59 -9.33
N SER A 739 -35.66 19.72 -9.50
CA SER A 739 -35.00 20.11 -10.74
C SER A 739 -33.50 20.09 -10.50
N LEU A 740 -32.75 19.31 -11.28
CA LEU A 740 -31.30 19.20 -11.16
C LEU A 740 -30.64 20.04 -12.25
N ILE A 741 -29.63 20.82 -11.87
CA ILE A 741 -28.88 21.69 -12.77
C ILE A 741 -27.39 21.51 -12.54
N LEU A 742 -26.67 21.12 -13.57
CA LEU A 742 -25.22 21.16 -13.65
C LEU A 742 -24.79 22.41 -14.41
N LYS A 743 -23.84 23.16 -13.86
CA LYS A 743 -23.31 24.37 -14.45
C LYS A 743 -21.78 24.31 -14.49
N SER A 744 -21.20 24.32 -15.68
CA SER A 744 -19.75 24.43 -15.87
C SER A 744 -19.45 25.08 -17.22
N LYS A 745 -18.19 25.50 -17.42
CA LYS A 745 -17.63 25.76 -18.75
C LYS A 745 -17.17 24.46 -19.43
N ASP A 746 -16.82 23.46 -18.63
CA ASP A 746 -16.52 22.11 -19.10
C ASP A 746 -17.82 21.43 -19.55
N SER A 747 -17.89 21.06 -20.83
CA SER A 747 -19.04 20.37 -21.41
C SER A 747 -19.17 18.91 -20.98
N GLN A 748 -18.08 18.27 -20.52
CA GLN A 748 -18.08 16.91 -20.01
C GLN A 748 -18.41 16.84 -18.51
N PHE A 749 -18.70 17.99 -17.86
CA PHE A 749 -19.12 17.99 -16.46
C PHE A 749 -20.42 17.20 -16.29
N ALA A 750 -20.31 16.07 -15.61
CA ALA A 750 -21.38 15.14 -15.38
C ALA A 750 -21.26 14.54 -13.98
N VAL A 751 -22.38 14.08 -13.42
CA VAL A 751 -22.39 13.55 -12.05
C VAL A 751 -23.31 12.34 -11.92
N SER A 752 -22.94 11.46 -11.00
CA SER A 752 -23.81 10.38 -10.50
C SER A 752 -23.83 10.40 -8.98
N GLY A 753 -24.95 9.98 -8.40
CA GLY A 753 -25.19 9.95 -6.97
C GLY A 753 -26.01 11.12 -6.44
N LEU A 754 -26.47 12.05 -7.29
CA LEU A 754 -27.31 13.17 -6.82
C LEU A 754 -28.63 12.68 -6.20
N SER A 755 -29.16 11.54 -6.67
CA SER A 755 -30.34 10.95 -6.05
C SER A 755 -30.13 10.47 -4.63
N LEU A 756 -28.90 10.08 -4.32
CA LEU A 756 -28.49 9.53 -3.04
C LEU A 756 -28.10 10.66 -2.09
N ALA A 757 -27.21 11.53 -2.57
CA ALA A 757 -26.53 12.52 -1.75
C ALA A 757 -27.45 13.64 -1.25
N LEU A 758 -28.58 13.88 -1.93
CA LEU A 758 -29.52 14.93 -1.55
C LEU A 758 -30.54 14.41 -0.52
N PRO A 759 -30.67 15.08 0.65
CA PRO A 759 -31.65 14.68 1.66
C PRO A 759 -33.07 14.90 1.15
N GLN A 760 -33.98 13.95 1.43
CA GLN A 760 -35.37 14.04 0.98
C GLN A 760 -36.38 13.89 2.12
N LYS A 761 -37.39 14.77 2.12
CA LYS A 761 -38.59 14.61 2.95
C LYS A 761 -39.66 13.96 2.08
N ASN A 762 -40.18 12.81 2.52
CA ASN A 762 -41.23 12.04 1.85
C ASN A 762 -40.89 11.70 0.38
N PRO A 763 -39.83 10.90 0.14
CA PRO A 763 -39.46 10.47 -1.21
C PRO A 763 -40.66 9.81 -1.93
N GLY A 764 -40.87 10.13 -3.21
CA GLY A 764 -41.97 9.61 -4.05
C GLY A 764 -43.27 10.45 -4.11
N GLN A 765 -43.49 11.44 -3.22
CA GLN A 765 -44.64 12.34 -3.29
C GLN A 765 -44.41 13.55 -4.22
N LYS A 766 -45.25 13.75 -5.25
CA LYS A 766 -45.12 14.89 -6.17
C LYS A 766 -45.29 16.24 -5.44
N LYS A 767 -44.39 17.20 -5.69
CA LYS A 767 -44.52 18.60 -5.26
C LYS A 767 -45.16 19.45 -6.35
N GLY A 768 -45.87 20.51 -5.97
CA GLY A 768 -46.42 21.49 -6.94
C GLY A 768 -45.33 22.29 -7.66
N ILE A 769 -44.26 22.68 -6.94
CA ILE A 769 -43.04 23.29 -7.51
C ILE A 769 -41.84 22.46 -7.02
N PRO A 770 -41.07 21.83 -7.93
CA PRO A 770 -39.86 21.08 -7.57
C PRO A 770 -38.80 21.95 -6.89
N ASP A 771 -38.08 21.38 -5.91
CA ASP A 771 -36.88 22.03 -5.36
C ASP A 771 -35.76 22.03 -6.42
N THR A 772 -35.13 23.17 -6.67
CA THR A 772 -34.01 23.27 -7.61
C THR A 772 -32.68 23.05 -6.89
N TYR A 773 -31.92 22.05 -7.32
CA TYR A 773 -30.56 21.79 -6.87
C TYR A 773 -29.60 22.09 -8.00
N LYS A 774 -28.62 22.95 -7.73
CA LYS A 774 -27.63 23.38 -8.71
C LYS A 774 -26.24 23.00 -8.21
N LEU A 775 -25.53 22.19 -8.98
CA LEU A 775 -24.09 21.99 -8.81
C LEU A 775 -23.34 22.82 -9.83
N THR A 776 -22.27 23.45 -9.38
CA THR A 776 -21.41 24.27 -10.22
C THR A 776 -19.97 23.81 -10.07
N LEU A 777 -19.35 23.42 -11.18
CA LEU A 777 -17.92 23.20 -11.30
C LEU A 777 -17.26 24.46 -11.85
N LYS A 778 -16.21 24.93 -11.20
CA LYS A 778 -15.49 26.14 -11.62
C LYS A 778 -14.00 25.97 -11.36
N GLU A 779 -13.19 26.27 -12.37
CA GLU A 779 -11.75 26.43 -12.20
C GLU A 779 -11.45 27.65 -11.32
N THR A 780 -10.84 27.39 -10.17
CA THR A 780 -10.56 28.38 -9.12
C THR A 780 -9.43 27.87 -8.25
N ALA A 781 -8.41 28.69 -8.04
CA ALA A 781 -7.32 28.41 -7.09
C ALA A 781 -7.70 28.85 -5.66
N PRO A 782 -7.21 28.15 -4.62
CA PRO A 782 -7.33 28.59 -3.24
C PRO A 782 -6.38 29.75 -2.91
N GLU A 783 -6.36 30.19 -1.67
CA GLU A 783 -5.42 31.20 -1.16
C GLU A 783 -3.95 30.72 -1.29
N ALA A 784 -3.01 31.66 -1.35
CA ALA A 784 -1.61 31.36 -1.68
C ALA A 784 -0.92 30.44 -0.66
N GLU A 785 -1.28 30.55 0.62
CA GLU A 785 -0.75 29.71 1.70
C GLU A 785 -1.16 28.23 1.51
N VAL A 786 -2.44 27.98 1.23
CA VAL A 786 -2.95 26.63 0.91
C VAL A 786 -2.28 26.08 -0.35
N GLN A 787 -2.05 26.92 -1.36
CA GLN A 787 -1.32 26.48 -2.56
C GLN A 787 0.12 26.05 -2.22
N ALA A 788 0.82 26.76 -1.32
CA ALA A 788 2.19 26.43 -0.93
C ALA A 788 2.25 25.11 -0.15
N GLN A 789 1.33 24.90 0.79
CA GLN A 789 1.20 23.64 1.55
C GLN A 789 0.95 22.46 0.59
N VAL A 790 -0.04 22.58 -0.29
CA VAL A 790 -0.40 21.50 -1.24
C VAL A 790 0.71 21.26 -2.26
N LYS A 791 1.47 22.27 -2.70
CA LYS A 791 2.65 22.09 -3.56
C LYS A 791 3.74 21.28 -2.88
N THR A 792 3.96 21.50 -1.59
CA THR A 792 4.92 20.74 -0.78
C THR A 792 4.47 19.28 -0.70
N ILE A 793 3.21 19.04 -0.32
CA ILE A 793 2.63 17.69 -0.25
C ILE A 793 2.65 17.00 -1.62
N ALA A 794 2.35 17.72 -2.71
CA ALA A 794 2.41 17.20 -4.07
C ALA A 794 3.83 16.73 -4.43
N SER A 795 4.82 17.60 -4.22
CA SER A 795 6.23 17.31 -4.52
C SER A 795 6.75 16.13 -3.70
N GLY A 796 6.49 16.10 -2.38
CA GLY A 796 6.87 14.99 -1.50
C GLY A 796 6.18 13.66 -1.83
N ASN A 797 5.07 13.72 -2.57
CA ASN A 797 4.38 12.54 -3.10
C ASN A 797 4.75 12.23 -4.57
N GLY A 798 5.74 12.90 -5.15
CA GLY A 798 6.14 12.73 -6.55
C GLY A 798 5.02 13.08 -7.53
N ALA A 799 4.19 14.07 -7.18
CA ALA A 799 3.04 14.51 -7.96
C ALA A 799 3.16 15.97 -8.42
N GLU A 800 2.66 16.24 -9.62
CA GLU A 800 2.56 17.58 -10.19
C GLU A 800 1.14 18.12 -10.06
N ILE A 801 0.99 19.42 -9.82
CA ILE A 801 -0.31 20.08 -9.79
C ILE A 801 -0.72 20.46 -11.22
N GLU A 802 -1.85 19.93 -11.67
CA GLU A 802 -2.36 20.16 -13.02
C GLU A 802 -3.43 21.27 -13.03
N GLN A 803 -4.38 21.23 -12.10
CA GLN A 803 -5.51 22.15 -12.12
C GLN A 803 -6.14 22.34 -10.74
N TRP A 804 -6.53 23.58 -10.41
CA TRP A 804 -7.33 23.90 -9.23
C TRP A 804 -8.78 24.14 -9.60
N PHE A 805 -9.71 23.55 -8.84
CA PHE A 805 -11.12 23.74 -9.13
C PHE A 805 -11.98 23.61 -7.87
N SER A 806 -13.19 24.14 -7.93
CA SER A 806 -14.20 23.99 -6.88
C SER A 806 -15.47 23.36 -7.43
N VAL A 807 -16.09 22.53 -6.59
CA VAL A 807 -17.45 22.03 -6.81
C VAL A 807 -18.32 22.60 -5.71
N SER A 808 -19.32 23.39 -6.08
CA SER A 808 -20.22 24.07 -5.14
C SER A 808 -21.68 23.70 -5.42
N GLY A 809 -22.52 23.75 -4.38
CA GLY A 809 -23.91 23.33 -4.46
C GLY A 809 -24.86 24.39 -3.89
N GLN A 810 -26.02 24.55 -4.53
CA GLN A 810 -27.07 25.48 -4.13
C GLN A 810 -28.42 24.76 -4.14
N LYS A 811 -29.24 24.95 -3.10
CA LYS A 811 -30.64 24.50 -3.06
C LYS A 811 -31.57 25.70 -3.06
N ASN A 812 -32.37 25.87 -4.11
CA ASN A 812 -33.25 27.02 -4.30
C ASN A 812 -32.47 28.34 -4.14
N TYR A 813 -32.69 29.08 -3.05
CA TYR A 813 -31.96 30.31 -2.71
C TYR A 813 -30.83 30.09 -1.70
N ASP A 814 -30.76 28.91 -1.08
CA ASP A 814 -29.71 28.54 -0.14
C ASP A 814 -28.42 28.22 -0.88
N LYS A 815 -27.36 28.99 -0.58
CA LYS A 815 -26.04 28.88 -1.19
C LYS A 815 -25.21 27.73 -0.61
N LYS A 816 -25.71 27.04 0.41
CA LYS A 816 -25.07 25.86 0.97
C LYS A 816 -25.85 24.61 0.60
N LEU A 817 -25.11 23.56 0.29
CA LEU A 817 -25.66 22.24 0.04
C LEU A 817 -24.76 21.23 0.75
N THR A 818 -25.35 20.44 1.63
CA THR A 818 -24.68 19.36 2.34
C THR A 818 -25.08 18.03 1.71
N LEU A 819 -24.09 17.17 1.46
CA LEU A 819 -24.30 15.83 0.94
C LEU A 819 -24.51 14.85 2.12
N ARG A 820 -25.36 13.84 1.90
CA ARG A 820 -25.57 12.73 2.86
C ARG A 820 -24.79 11.47 2.51
N THR A 821 -24.51 11.28 1.24
CA THR A 821 -23.71 10.17 0.71
C THR A 821 -22.70 10.73 -0.30
N PRO A 822 -21.67 9.96 -0.67
CA PRO A 822 -20.74 10.38 -1.70
C PRO A 822 -21.40 10.64 -3.05
N LEU A 823 -20.84 11.60 -3.77
CA LEU A 823 -21.20 12.00 -5.13
C LEU A 823 -20.03 11.69 -6.07
N CYS A 824 -20.31 11.07 -7.22
CA CYS A 824 -19.35 10.92 -8.31
C CYS A 824 -19.39 12.15 -9.21
N VAL A 825 -18.24 12.77 -9.43
CA VAL A 825 -18.07 13.93 -10.32
C VAL A 825 -17.13 13.54 -11.46
N THR A 826 -17.59 13.74 -12.69
CA THR A 826 -16.81 13.54 -13.91
C THR A 826 -16.55 14.88 -14.58
N MET A 827 -15.32 15.06 -15.05
CA MET A 827 -14.86 16.26 -15.75
C MET A 827 -13.80 15.91 -16.81
N SER A 828 -13.56 16.82 -17.74
CA SER A 828 -12.49 16.69 -18.73
C SER A 828 -11.11 16.72 -18.08
N LEU A 829 -10.19 15.93 -18.64
CA LEU A 829 -8.76 16.12 -18.42
C LEU A 829 -8.30 17.42 -19.11
N PRO A 830 -7.20 18.05 -18.64
CA PRO A 830 -6.62 19.24 -19.29
C PRO A 830 -6.37 19.05 -20.79
N GLU A 831 -6.46 20.13 -21.56
CA GLU A 831 -6.22 20.09 -23.01
C GLU A 831 -4.79 19.63 -23.32
N GLY A 832 -4.63 18.73 -24.30
CA GLY A 832 -3.32 18.15 -24.65
C GLY A 832 -2.81 17.09 -23.67
N TRP A 833 -3.72 16.44 -22.91
CA TRP A 833 -3.39 15.44 -21.90
C TRP A 833 -2.45 14.32 -22.41
N ASP A 834 -1.44 14.01 -21.60
CA ASP A 834 -0.50 12.91 -21.80
C ASP A 834 -1.07 11.61 -21.19
N SER A 835 -1.41 10.64 -22.03
CA SER A 835 -1.98 9.36 -21.60
C SER A 835 -1.04 8.50 -20.74
N SER A 836 0.25 8.86 -20.64
CA SER A 836 1.20 8.21 -19.72
C SER A 836 1.12 8.70 -18.27
N LYS A 837 0.45 9.84 -18.03
CA LYS A 837 0.20 10.38 -16.69
C LYS A 837 -1.01 9.73 -16.04
N LYS A 838 -0.85 9.30 -14.77
CA LYS A 838 -1.95 8.88 -13.89
C LYS A 838 -2.43 10.07 -13.07
N VAL A 839 -3.74 10.32 -13.03
CA VAL A 839 -4.33 11.40 -12.22
C VAL A 839 -4.94 10.96 -10.91
N THR A 840 -4.96 11.89 -9.97
CA THR A 840 -5.68 11.81 -8.70
C THR A 840 -6.27 13.16 -8.34
N VAL A 841 -7.42 13.16 -7.65
CA VAL A 841 -8.03 14.38 -7.13
C VAL A 841 -7.86 14.44 -5.63
N TRP A 842 -7.43 15.59 -5.11
CA TRP A 842 -7.36 15.84 -3.67
C TRP A 842 -8.34 16.94 -3.25
N ARG A 843 -9.08 16.70 -2.17
CA ARG A 843 -9.96 17.68 -1.53
C ARG A 843 -9.18 18.46 -0.48
N LEU A 844 -9.42 19.77 -0.39
CA LEU A 844 -8.82 20.66 0.60
C LEU A 844 -9.87 21.04 1.64
N GLU A 845 -9.65 20.66 2.91
CA GLU A 845 -10.63 20.86 3.97
C GLU A 845 -9.95 21.10 5.33
N ALA A 846 -10.16 22.28 5.92
CA ALA A 846 -9.69 22.60 7.28
C ALA A 846 -8.20 22.34 7.54
N GLY A 847 -7.33 22.55 6.53
CA GLY A 847 -5.89 22.28 6.60
C GLY A 847 -5.50 20.87 6.15
N ASP A 848 -6.46 19.95 6.02
CA ASP A 848 -6.23 18.60 5.52
C ASP A 848 -6.23 18.56 3.98
N VAL A 849 -5.34 17.74 3.42
CA VAL A 849 -5.28 17.40 1.99
C VAL A 849 -5.66 15.93 1.83
N ILE A 850 -6.89 15.68 1.35
CA ILE A 850 -7.51 14.35 1.38
C ILE A 850 -7.58 13.79 -0.04
N GLN A 851 -6.98 12.62 -0.28
CA GLN A 851 -7.07 11.95 -1.57
C GLN A 851 -8.46 11.34 -1.79
N MET A 852 -9.04 11.62 -2.96
CA MET A 852 -10.35 11.11 -3.36
C MET A 852 -10.21 9.87 -4.26
N PRO A 853 -11.07 8.85 -4.10
CA PRO A 853 -11.14 7.73 -5.04
C PRO A 853 -11.33 8.26 -6.47
N THR A 854 -10.39 7.94 -7.36
CA THR A 854 -10.32 8.51 -8.72
C THR A 854 -10.19 7.40 -9.76
N THR A 855 -10.92 7.52 -10.87
CA THR A 855 -10.76 6.70 -12.08
C THR A 855 -10.49 7.61 -13.27
N GLN A 856 -9.67 7.15 -14.21
CA GLN A 856 -9.24 7.92 -15.38
C GLN A 856 -9.63 7.19 -16.67
N SER A 857 -10.10 7.94 -17.65
CA SER A 857 -10.29 7.50 -19.04
C SER A 857 -9.30 8.24 -19.95
N ALA A 858 -9.36 7.99 -21.26
CA ALA A 858 -8.54 8.71 -22.25
C ALA A 858 -8.77 10.24 -22.27
N SER A 859 -9.92 10.72 -21.81
CA SER A 859 -10.32 12.14 -21.97
C SER A 859 -11.01 12.77 -20.76
N THR A 860 -11.39 11.96 -19.77
CA THR A 860 -12.10 12.41 -18.57
C THR A 860 -11.53 11.73 -17.34
N LEU A 861 -11.79 12.34 -16.18
CA LEU A 861 -11.56 11.75 -14.88
C LEU A 861 -12.87 11.74 -14.10
N THR A 862 -13.06 10.71 -13.27
CA THR A 862 -14.15 10.65 -12.29
C THR A 862 -13.56 10.53 -10.91
N PHE A 863 -14.07 11.31 -9.96
CA PHE A 863 -13.74 11.13 -8.54
C PHE A 863 -15.00 11.11 -7.67
N SER A 864 -14.92 10.43 -6.52
CA SER A 864 -15.99 10.37 -5.53
C SER A 864 -15.69 11.31 -4.36
N THR A 865 -16.67 12.10 -3.91
CA THR A 865 -16.54 12.99 -2.74
C THR A 865 -17.81 13.04 -1.90
N GLU A 866 -17.67 12.98 -0.59
CA GLU A 866 -18.76 13.18 0.38
C GLU A 866 -18.97 14.65 0.80
N ALA A 867 -18.10 15.57 0.34
CA ALA A 867 -18.23 17.00 0.60
C ALA A 867 -18.02 17.83 -0.67
N LEU A 868 -18.64 19.02 -0.68
CA LEU A 868 -18.44 20.04 -1.70
C LEU A 868 -17.41 21.06 -1.20
N GLY A 869 -16.62 21.63 -2.09
CA GLY A 869 -15.54 22.53 -1.69
C GLY A 869 -14.48 22.73 -2.76
N GLN A 870 -13.25 22.90 -2.28
CA GLN A 870 -12.06 23.13 -3.09
C GLN A 870 -11.31 21.81 -3.33
N PHE A 871 -10.83 21.64 -4.55
CA PHE A 871 -10.09 20.48 -5.01
C PHE A 871 -8.88 20.88 -5.83
N VAL A 872 -7.96 19.92 -5.98
CA VAL A 872 -6.81 19.98 -6.88
C VAL A 872 -6.71 18.67 -7.66
N LEU A 873 -6.47 18.79 -8.96
CA LEU A 873 -6.07 17.70 -9.82
C LEU A 873 -4.55 17.62 -9.81
N VAL A 874 -4.02 16.45 -9.46
CA VAL A 874 -2.59 16.17 -9.53
C VAL A 874 -2.32 14.98 -10.42
N SER A 875 -1.10 14.89 -10.94
CA SER A 875 -0.66 13.79 -11.80
C SER A 875 0.67 13.21 -11.36
N ARG A 876 0.94 11.97 -11.78
CA ARG A 876 2.27 11.34 -11.73
C ARG A 876 2.57 10.69 -13.06
N GLN A 877 3.83 10.77 -13.48
CA GLN A 877 4.29 10.05 -14.67
C GLN A 877 4.29 8.54 -14.41
N THR A 878 3.84 7.77 -15.39
CA THR A 878 3.87 6.30 -15.32
C THR A 878 4.37 5.69 -16.61
N VAL A 879 4.66 4.40 -16.56
CA VAL A 879 5.03 3.59 -17.75
C VAL A 879 3.80 3.06 -18.51
N ASN A 880 2.59 3.29 -17.98
CA ASN A 880 1.35 2.74 -18.51
C ASN A 880 0.58 3.80 -19.29
N GLN A 881 -0.22 3.37 -20.25
CA GLN A 881 -1.14 4.23 -20.99
C GLN A 881 -2.58 4.07 -20.46
N TYR A 882 -3.24 5.19 -20.18
CA TYR A 882 -4.61 5.26 -19.65
C TYR A 882 -5.61 5.65 -20.74
N GLU A 883 -6.00 4.67 -21.55
CA GLU A 883 -6.84 4.87 -22.74
C GLU A 883 -8.26 4.28 -22.60
N ASP A 884 -8.69 4.02 -21.36
CA ASP A 884 -10.02 3.47 -21.10
C ASP A 884 -11.14 4.41 -21.60
N ALA A 885 -12.31 3.85 -21.94
CA ALA A 885 -13.44 4.64 -22.43
C ALA A 885 -14.02 5.55 -21.33
N ALA A 886 -14.50 6.74 -21.72
CA ALA A 886 -15.13 7.67 -20.79
C ALA A 886 -16.40 7.04 -20.18
N PRO A 887 -16.58 7.10 -18.85
CA PRO A 887 -17.79 6.60 -18.23
C PRO A 887 -19.00 7.48 -18.59
N VAL A 888 -20.19 6.87 -18.56
CA VAL A 888 -21.45 7.60 -18.71
C VAL A 888 -22.03 7.83 -17.31
N GLU A 889 -22.15 9.10 -16.93
CA GLU A 889 -22.82 9.48 -15.68
C GLU A 889 -24.33 9.65 -15.85
N VAL A 890 -25.06 9.53 -14.74
CA VAL A 890 -26.53 9.56 -14.70
C VAL A 890 -27.12 10.94 -15.02
N MET A 891 -26.41 12.02 -14.66
CA MET A 891 -26.80 13.39 -14.94
C MET A 891 -25.70 14.12 -15.70
N THR A 892 -26.06 14.70 -16.84
CA THR A 892 -25.20 15.53 -17.71
C THR A 892 -25.78 16.95 -17.84
N ILE A 893 -25.00 17.89 -18.35
CA ILE A 893 -25.47 19.27 -18.62
C ILE A 893 -26.67 19.28 -19.58
N ASP A 894 -26.69 18.39 -20.57
CA ASP A 894 -27.77 18.31 -21.57
C ASP A 894 -29.10 17.85 -20.97
N GLN A 895 -29.06 17.25 -19.77
CA GLN A 895 -30.24 16.77 -19.04
C GLN A 895 -30.74 17.77 -17.99
N ASN A 896 -30.22 19.01 -17.98
CA ASN A 896 -30.61 20.05 -17.03
C ASN A 896 -32.12 20.34 -17.00
N GLY A 897 -32.66 20.41 -15.79
CA GLY A 897 -34.05 20.82 -15.55
C GLY A 897 -34.24 22.35 -15.57
N LEU A 898 -35.46 22.78 -15.23
CA LEU A 898 -35.80 24.21 -15.13
C LEU A 898 -35.25 24.84 -13.85
N ASP A 899 -34.68 26.04 -13.96
CA ASP A 899 -34.32 26.87 -12.79
C ASP A 899 -35.58 27.56 -12.24
N TRP A 900 -36.32 26.85 -11.37
CA TRP A 900 -37.58 27.35 -10.81
C TRP A 900 -37.41 28.66 -10.03
N PRO A 901 -36.39 28.85 -9.16
CA PRO A 901 -36.11 30.12 -8.53
C PRO A 901 -35.97 31.28 -9.53
N GLN A 902 -35.17 31.10 -10.59
CA GLN A 902 -35.03 32.15 -11.60
C GLN A 902 -36.32 32.39 -12.39
N LEU A 903 -37.07 31.34 -12.70
CA LEU A 903 -38.33 31.45 -13.42
C LEU A 903 -39.38 32.20 -12.59
N MET A 904 -39.43 31.95 -11.28
CA MET A 904 -40.29 32.67 -10.34
C MET A 904 -39.89 34.15 -10.21
N ILE A 905 -38.59 34.46 -10.14
CA ILE A 905 -38.09 35.85 -10.15
C ILE A 905 -38.52 36.57 -11.44
N LYS A 906 -38.33 35.92 -12.61
CA LYS A 906 -38.72 36.48 -13.91
C LYS A 906 -40.24 36.67 -14.01
N ALA A 907 -41.03 35.71 -13.53
CA ALA A 907 -42.49 35.79 -13.50
C ALA A 907 -42.96 36.95 -12.60
N LEU A 908 -42.37 37.10 -11.41
CA LEU A 908 -42.66 38.21 -10.51
C LEU A 908 -42.32 39.56 -11.17
N ALA A 909 -41.14 39.67 -11.81
CA ALA A 909 -40.75 40.87 -12.54
C ALA A 909 -41.73 41.20 -13.68
N ALA A 910 -42.21 40.19 -14.41
CA ALA A 910 -43.21 40.36 -15.46
C ALA A 910 -44.58 40.83 -14.90
N VAL A 911 -45.02 40.28 -13.76
CA VAL A 911 -46.26 40.71 -13.08
C VAL A 911 -46.14 42.16 -12.60
N ILE A 912 -44.98 42.54 -12.03
CA ILE A 912 -44.71 43.93 -11.62
C ILE A 912 -44.74 44.85 -12.84
N ALA A 913 -44.11 44.45 -13.95
CA ALA A 913 -44.13 45.23 -15.20
C ALA A 913 -45.56 45.42 -15.75
N LEU A 914 -46.39 44.37 -15.72
CA LEU A 914 -47.80 44.45 -16.12
C LEU A 914 -48.63 45.35 -15.20
N LEU A 915 -48.40 45.30 -13.88
CA LEU A 915 -49.04 46.20 -12.92
C LEU A 915 -48.65 47.65 -13.15
N VAL A 916 -47.37 47.93 -13.40
CA VAL A 916 -46.89 49.27 -13.74
C VAL A 916 -47.53 49.76 -15.04
N LEU A 917 -47.63 48.90 -16.07
CA LEU A 917 -48.30 49.23 -17.33
C LEU A 917 -49.79 49.54 -17.10
N PHE A 918 -50.50 48.72 -16.33
CA PHE A 918 -51.92 48.90 -16.01
C PHE A 918 -52.18 50.21 -15.25
N ILE A 919 -51.37 50.51 -14.23
CA ILE A 919 -51.43 51.78 -13.49
C ILE A 919 -51.15 52.94 -14.43
N THR A 920 -50.18 52.82 -15.33
CA THR A 920 -49.86 53.85 -16.32
C THR A 920 -51.03 54.11 -17.26
N VAL A 921 -51.69 53.06 -17.77
CA VAL A 921 -52.90 53.17 -18.60
C VAL A 921 -54.04 53.84 -17.82
N LEU A 922 -54.29 53.46 -16.57
CA LEU A 922 -55.30 54.10 -15.72
C LEU A 922 -55.01 55.59 -15.47
N VAL A 923 -53.75 55.95 -15.25
CA VAL A 923 -53.34 57.36 -15.09
C VAL A 923 -53.54 58.13 -16.39
N LEU A 924 -53.19 57.55 -17.54
CA LEU A 924 -53.41 58.15 -18.86
C LEU A 924 -54.91 58.31 -19.17
N GLN A 925 -55.73 57.31 -18.88
CA GLN A 925 -57.19 57.38 -19.01
C GLN A 925 -57.79 58.47 -18.10
N ARG A 926 -57.40 58.54 -16.82
CA ARG A 926 -57.84 59.61 -15.91
C ARG A 926 -57.42 60.99 -16.41
N ARG A 927 -56.21 61.14 -16.98
CA ARG A 927 -55.76 62.39 -17.60
C ARG A 927 -56.60 62.74 -18.84
N ALA A 928 -56.89 61.76 -19.70
CA ALA A 928 -57.73 61.93 -20.89
C ALA A 928 -59.17 62.31 -20.51
N ASP A 929 -59.77 61.64 -19.54
CA ASP A 929 -61.11 61.95 -19.01
C ASP A 929 -61.16 63.34 -18.37
N LYS A 930 -60.13 63.72 -17.61
CA LYS A 930 -60.02 65.09 -17.06
C LYS A 930 -59.94 66.11 -18.19
N LYS A 931 -59.23 65.81 -19.28
CA LYS A 931 -59.12 66.65 -20.49
C LYS A 931 -60.47 66.73 -21.23
N ARG A 932 -61.19 65.60 -21.36
CA ARG A 932 -62.51 65.49 -22.00
C ARG A 932 -63.60 66.22 -21.19
N ARG A 933 -63.61 66.08 -19.87
CA ARG A 933 -64.49 66.85 -18.95
C ARG A 933 -64.21 68.35 -19.04
N ARG A 934 -62.93 68.76 -19.09
CA ARG A 934 -62.55 70.16 -19.32
C ARG A 934 -63.01 70.69 -20.69
N ALA A 935 -62.92 69.87 -21.74
CA ALA A 935 -63.40 70.22 -23.07
C ALA A 935 -64.93 70.34 -23.14
N LEU A 936 -65.67 69.41 -22.53
CA LEU A 936 -67.13 69.46 -22.39
C LEU A 936 -67.58 70.68 -21.57
N ALA A 937 -66.91 70.98 -20.45
CA ALA A 937 -67.18 72.17 -19.66
C ALA A 937 -66.94 73.46 -20.45
N ARG A 938 -65.88 73.53 -21.27
CA ARG A 938 -65.63 74.66 -22.18
C ARG A 938 -66.72 74.77 -23.26
N ARG A 939 -67.22 73.65 -23.79
CA ARG A 939 -68.30 73.62 -24.81
C ARG A 939 -69.66 74.04 -24.22
N ALA A 940 -70.00 73.60 -23.01
CA ALA A 940 -71.18 74.03 -22.27
C ALA A 940 -71.12 75.53 -21.91
N LYS A 941 -69.93 76.04 -21.55
CA LYS A 941 -69.72 77.47 -21.29
C LYS A 941 -69.89 78.33 -22.56
N ARG A 942 -69.47 77.82 -23.74
CA ARG A 942 -69.70 78.47 -25.04
C ARG A 942 -71.18 78.46 -25.45
N GLN A 943 -71.91 77.37 -25.22
CA GLN A 943 -73.36 77.31 -25.50
C GLN A 943 -74.22 78.19 -24.58
N ARG A 944 -73.78 78.44 -23.34
CA ARG A 944 -74.42 79.44 -22.45
C ARG A 944 -74.12 80.88 -22.84
N ALA A 945 -73.00 81.16 -23.52
CA ALA A 945 -72.66 82.48 -24.01
C ALA A 945 -73.38 82.85 -25.32
N SER A 946 -73.89 81.87 -26.09
CA SER A 946 -74.66 82.10 -27.32
C SER A 946 -76.18 82.17 -27.12
N ARG A 947 -76.66 82.14 -25.86
CA ARG A 947 -78.08 82.26 -25.47
C ARG A 947 -78.34 83.51 -24.61
N ARG A 948 -77.43 84.49 -24.63
CA ARG A 948 -77.61 85.81 -24.04
C ARG A 948 -77.58 86.87 -25.11
#